data_AF-M7TQW6-F1
#
_entry.id   AF-M7TQW6-F1
#
_cell.length_a   1.000
_cell.length_b   1.000
_cell.length_c   1.000
_cell.angle_alpha   90.00
_cell.angle_beta   90.00
_cell.angle_gamma   90.00
#
_symmetry.space_group_name_H-M   'P 1'
#
loop_
_entity.id
_entity.type
_entity.pdbx_description
1 polymer ?
#
loop_
_entity_poly.entity_id
_entity_poly.type
_entity_poly.pdbx_seq_one_letter_code
_entity_poly.pdbx_strand_id
1 'polypeptide(L)'
;MERMGGSIDNQNHDRPILRVGIIGCGEIAQVAHISNLNSLSHLFHHGILALKNDKYCLIEKPAALCFRDIDRLIEAEKGSQGKVFVGTMRRFATAFLDAVELVGGMEKVLYARVRDIVGPNEIFVDQSGTFPKRFSDFTEADGQDRVRRDADIFEQALRHEFDVPNNAQSQRMLRILGSTHDLSAMREIIGMPKAVAGACLTFPGIFSVLFSYEDFPVTYECGIINVAEFDAHIEIYSSDKVVRVNYDTPYVKGLPITMTVKENIGAGGFQERVVRKTYTDPYILQFMNLYELSLDFVLGVRGLLAYMAKRDKMTSEKPTLRWGIIATGLISSWFCTDLVLERLDSQANHIIQAIGSSSAEKGSDFAKRHLPNQAPTVYGSYKEVYADPAVDIIYIGTPHAFHKQNCLDAIQHGKHVLCEKAFALNAAEAREVLEAAKQKGVFVMEAMWTRFSPLVRSLQKVLYKDQTIGKVHRVFCDFAMDQNIAVLGPESRLKNPALGAGSLLDIGIYSLTWTLLSLEPPLDSTNPTDGTRQQPKVIATQVLSDGIDIATTMVLHYEDGRQGIATSHTSVKTSPIFCRIEGSKGAVEVEGWATSVPSSFTVKPLEGEARTFKVEKVGMGFYWEADAVAQDISAGRTQNARMPWAETIRVLGILDEVRRQGGARFPQDKDHIE
;
A
#
# COMPACT_ATOMS: atom_id res chain seq x y z
N MET A 1 -16.11 -3.62 -60.13
CA MET A 1 -16.57 -4.93 -60.67
C MET A 1 -17.83 -5.35 -59.94
N GLU A 2 -18.69 -6.12 -60.59
CA GLU A 2 -20.01 -6.54 -60.06
C GLU A 2 -19.93 -7.74 -59.10
N ARG A 3 -21.01 -7.90 -58.29
CA ARG A 3 -21.58 -9.16 -57.73
C ARG A 3 -20.61 -10.15 -57.07
N MET A 4 -20.91 -10.62 -55.85
CA MET A 4 -22.08 -11.46 -55.61
C MET A 4 -22.81 -11.12 -54.31
N GLY A 5 -24.14 -11.29 -54.34
CA GLY A 5 -24.94 -11.37 -53.13
C GLY A 5 -25.03 -12.83 -52.66
N GLY A 6 -24.64 -13.08 -51.42
CA GLY A 6 -25.04 -14.27 -50.67
C GLY A 6 -26.01 -13.83 -49.58
N SER A 7 -27.19 -14.45 -49.51
CA SER A 7 -28.09 -14.25 -48.38
C SER A 7 -27.46 -14.83 -47.12
N ILE A 8 -27.31 -14.02 -46.07
CA ILE A 8 -27.16 -14.56 -44.71
C ILE A 8 -28.50 -15.23 -44.39
N ASP A 9 -28.48 -16.55 -44.19
CA ASP A 9 -29.70 -17.33 -44.08
C ASP A 9 -30.46 -17.03 -42.79
N ASN A 10 -31.78 -17.07 -42.88
CA ASN A 10 -32.68 -16.28 -42.06
C ASN A 10 -33.22 -17.08 -40.86
N GLN A 11 -32.32 -17.77 -40.14
CA GLN A 11 -32.65 -18.81 -39.15
C GLN A 11 -32.41 -18.39 -37.69
N ASN A 12 -32.93 -17.23 -37.28
CA ASN A 12 -32.97 -16.82 -35.86
C ASN A 12 -34.05 -15.74 -35.60
N HIS A 13 -35.30 -16.02 -35.99
CA HIS A 13 -36.41 -15.04 -35.95
C HIS A 13 -36.97 -14.73 -34.55
N ASP A 14 -36.67 -15.54 -33.54
CA ASP A 14 -37.29 -15.42 -32.20
C ASP A 14 -36.55 -14.49 -31.23
N ARG A 15 -35.50 -13.77 -31.66
CA ARG A 15 -34.80 -12.78 -30.81
C ARG A 15 -35.46 -11.39 -30.92
N PRO A 16 -35.91 -10.78 -29.81
CA PRO A 16 -36.59 -9.48 -29.84
C PRO A 16 -35.63 -8.35 -30.26
N ILE A 17 -36.07 -7.51 -31.20
CA ILE A 17 -35.26 -6.42 -31.76
C ILE A 17 -35.49 -5.12 -30.97
N LEU A 18 -34.53 -4.76 -30.12
CA LEU A 18 -34.51 -3.46 -29.43
C LEU A 18 -34.16 -2.33 -30.43
N ARG A 19 -35.01 -1.31 -30.51
CA ARG A 19 -34.78 -0.11 -31.34
C ARG A 19 -34.13 0.99 -30.50
N VAL A 20 -32.86 1.27 -30.75
CA VAL A 20 -32.05 2.24 -29.97
C VAL A 20 -31.93 3.57 -30.71
N GLY A 21 -32.11 4.68 -29.98
CA GLY A 21 -31.72 6.03 -30.41
C GLY A 21 -30.54 6.52 -29.57
N ILE A 22 -29.61 7.27 -30.19
CA ILE A 22 -28.40 7.78 -29.54
C ILE A 22 -28.44 9.32 -29.56
N ILE A 23 -28.10 9.95 -28.45
CA ILE A 23 -28.11 11.41 -28.26
C ILE A 23 -26.76 11.83 -27.66
N GLY A 24 -26.12 12.83 -28.27
CA GLY A 24 -24.83 13.35 -27.78
C GLY A 24 -23.59 12.68 -28.36
N CYS A 25 -23.61 12.39 -29.66
CA CYS A 25 -22.57 11.72 -30.46
C CYS A 25 -21.22 12.47 -30.57
N GLY A 26 -20.68 13.00 -29.47
CA GLY A 26 -19.52 13.90 -29.44
C GLY A 26 -18.17 13.21 -29.63
N GLU A 27 -17.97 12.03 -29.03
CA GLU A 27 -16.83 11.13 -29.27
C GLU A 27 -17.32 9.68 -29.28
N ILE A 28 -17.51 9.10 -30.47
CA ILE A 28 -17.88 7.69 -30.61
C ILE A 28 -16.66 6.86 -30.99
N ALA A 29 -16.12 6.13 -30.01
CA ALA A 29 -15.47 4.86 -30.28
C ALA A 29 -16.57 3.81 -30.52
N GLN A 30 -16.41 2.90 -31.49
CA GLN A 30 -17.51 2.12 -32.09
C GLN A 30 -18.33 1.19 -31.14
N VAL A 31 -18.04 1.13 -29.84
CA VAL A 31 -18.80 0.34 -28.84
C VAL A 31 -19.02 1.11 -27.52
N ALA A 32 -18.53 2.35 -27.37
CA ALA A 32 -18.60 3.10 -26.11
C ALA A 32 -19.07 4.55 -26.33
N HIS A 33 -20.12 4.95 -25.61
CA HIS A 33 -20.67 6.31 -25.64
C HIS A 33 -20.05 7.16 -24.53
N ILE A 34 -18.80 7.57 -24.73
CA ILE A 34 -18.02 8.30 -23.72
C ILE A 34 -18.56 9.72 -23.60
N SER A 35 -19.14 10.05 -22.44
CA SER A 35 -19.59 11.41 -22.17
C SER A 35 -18.40 12.34 -21.98
N ASN A 36 -18.29 13.34 -22.85
CA ASN A 36 -17.34 14.44 -22.69
C ASN A 36 -17.60 15.15 -21.35
N LEU A 37 -16.58 15.22 -20.49
CA LEU A 37 -16.64 15.85 -19.16
C LEU A 37 -17.14 17.30 -19.20
N ASN A 38 -17.02 17.98 -20.35
CA ASN A 38 -17.50 19.34 -20.55
C ASN A 38 -19.03 19.45 -20.75
N SER A 39 -19.74 18.34 -20.95
CA SER A 39 -21.17 18.31 -21.31
C SER A 39 -22.09 17.62 -20.29
N LEU A 40 -21.58 17.32 -19.09
CA LEU A 40 -22.32 16.59 -18.04
C LEU A 40 -23.67 17.24 -17.67
N SER A 41 -23.76 18.57 -17.74
CA SER A 41 -24.97 19.36 -17.49
C SER A 41 -26.13 19.10 -18.47
N HIS A 42 -25.88 18.41 -19.59
CA HIS A 42 -26.91 18.01 -20.55
C HIS A 42 -27.44 16.59 -20.29
N LEU A 43 -26.66 15.72 -19.61
CA LEU A 43 -26.98 14.30 -19.43
C LEU A 43 -28.28 14.10 -18.63
N PHE A 44 -28.34 14.66 -17.41
CA PHE A 44 -29.52 14.54 -16.55
C PHE A 44 -30.77 15.10 -17.24
N HIS A 45 -30.63 16.22 -17.97
CA HIS A 45 -31.72 16.90 -18.66
C HIS A 45 -32.29 16.05 -19.81
N HIS A 46 -31.44 15.39 -20.61
CA HIS A 46 -31.92 14.45 -21.62
C HIS A 46 -32.53 13.19 -20.99
N GLY A 47 -32.05 12.75 -19.82
CA GLY A 47 -32.71 11.73 -18.99
C GLY A 47 -34.15 12.10 -18.62
N ILE A 48 -34.36 13.30 -18.06
CA ILE A 48 -35.70 13.84 -17.75
C ILE A 48 -36.60 13.85 -19.00
N LEU A 49 -36.06 14.26 -20.16
CA LEU A 49 -36.82 14.31 -21.42
C LEU A 49 -37.16 12.90 -21.96
N ALA A 50 -36.28 11.92 -21.80
CA ALA A 50 -36.54 10.53 -22.16
C ALA A 50 -37.67 9.92 -21.32
N LEU A 51 -37.62 10.11 -20.00
CA LEU A 51 -38.64 9.64 -19.05
C LEU A 51 -40.01 10.28 -19.32
N LYS A 52 -40.05 11.60 -19.58
CA LYS A 52 -41.27 12.32 -20.00
C LYS A 52 -41.91 11.82 -21.30
N ASN A 53 -41.24 10.94 -22.03
CA ASN A 53 -41.74 10.31 -23.25
C ASN A 53 -41.83 8.78 -23.12
N ASP A 54 -41.79 8.21 -21.90
CA ASP A 54 -41.77 6.76 -21.65
C ASP A 54 -40.66 6.03 -22.42
N LYS A 55 -39.42 6.51 -22.29
CA LYS A 55 -38.24 5.92 -22.92
C LYS A 55 -37.26 5.43 -21.86
N TYR A 56 -36.82 4.19 -22.02
CA TYR A 56 -35.67 3.65 -21.30
C TYR A 56 -34.41 4.40 -21.74
N CYS A 57 -33.59 4.83 -20.79
CA CYS A 57 -32.48 5.74 -21.03
C CYS A 57 -31.22 5.24 -20.31
N LEU A 58 -30.18 4.91 -21.08
CA LEU A 58 -28.84 4.73 -20.54
C LEU A 58 -28.15 6.10 -20.44
N ILE A 59 -27.82 6.51 -19.22
CA ILE A 59 -27.11 7.75 -18.91
C ILE A 59 -25.69 7.38 -18.45
N GLU A 60 -24.68 7.77 -19.20
CA GLU A 60 -23.28 7.55 -18.82
C GLU A 60 -22.92 8.38 -17.57
N LYS A 61 -22.05 7.84 -16.70
CA LYS A 61 -21.78 8.43 -15.38
C LYS A 61 -21.01 9.77 -15.42
N PRO A 62 -21.26 10.70 -14.48
CA PRO A 62 -22.34 10.70 -13.48
C PRO A 62 -23.70 11.09 -14.09
N ALA A 63 -24.79 10.52 -13.57
CA ALA A 63 -26.14 10.90 -13.98
C ALA A 63 -26.53 12.34 -13.58
N ALA A 64 -25.97 12.87 -12.48
CA ALA A 64 -26.04 14.27 -12.06
C ALA A 64 -24.83 14.62 -11.16
N LEU A 65 -24.54 15.91 -10.98
CA LEU A 65 -23.42 16.41 -10.15
C LEU A 65 -23.86 17.01 -8.79
N CYS A 66 -25.17 17.09 -8.53
CA CYS A 66 -25.77 17.61 -7.29
C CYS A 66 -26.99 16.75 -6.89
N PHE A 67 -27.29 16.69 -5.59
CA PHE A 67 -28.44 15.99 -5.04
C PHE A 67 -29.77 16.49 -5.62
N ARG A 68 -29.93 17.82 -5.72
CA ARG A 68 -31.10 18.48 -6.34
C ARG A 68 -31.52 17.87 -7.68
N ASP A 69 -30.56 17.52 -8.54
CA ASP A 69 -30.83 17.09 -9.91
C ASP A 69 -30.89 15.55 -10.07
N ILE A 70 -30.29 14.76 -9.17
CA ILE A 70 -30.56 13.31 -9.12
C ILE A 70 -31.93 13.03 -8.52
N ASP A 71 -32.36 13.78 -7.49
CA ASP A 71 -33.71 13.65 -6.90
C ASP A 71 -34.80 13.96 -7.92
N ARG A 72 -34.60 15.00 -8.75
CA ARG A 72 -35.48 15.31 -9.89
C ARG A 72 -35.54 14.20 -10.93
N LEU A 73 -34.43 13.49 -11.17
CA LEU A 73 -34.37 12.36 -12.11
C LEU A 73 -35.09 11.13 -11.56
N ILE A 74 -34.90 10.83 -10.27
CA ILE A 74 -35.61 9.78 -9.54
C ILE A 74 -37.13 10.05 -9.52
N GLU A 75 -37.55 11.29 -9.27
CA GLU A 75 -38.98 11.65 -9.27
C GLU A 75 -39.59 11.55 -10.67
N ALA A 76 -38.86 11.94 -11.72
CA ALA A 76 -39.30 11.75 -13.11
C ALA A 76 -39.42 10.27 -13.49
N GLU A 77 -38.60 9.37 -12.92
CA GLU A 77 -38.68 7.93 -13.18
C GLU A 77 -39.89 7.28 -12.51
N LYS A 78 -40.31 7.74 -11.33
CA LYS A 78 -41.55 7.29 -10.67
C LYS A 78 -42.78 7.59 -11.52
N GLY A 79 -42.77 8.71 -12.24
CA GLY A 79 -43.84 9.13 -13.16
C GLY A 79 -43.75 8.57 -14.59
N SER A 80 -42.87 7.59 -14.85
CA SER A 80 -42.51 7.11 -16.19
C SER A 80 -42.54 5.59 -16.31
N GLN A 81 -43.03 5.07 -17.44
CA GLN A 81 -42.90 3.65 -17.81
C GLN A 81 -41.47 3.32 -18.27
N GLY A 82 -40.74 4.30 -18.82
CA GLY A 82 -39.31 4.18 -19.09
C GLY A 82 -38.47 4.17 -17.79
N LYS A 83 -37.28 3.55 -17.86
CA LYS A 83 -36.32 3.46 -16.74
C LYS A 83 -34.95 4.07 -17.05
N VAL A 84 -34.28 4.55 -16.00
CA VAL A 84 -32.90 5.05 -16.05
C VAL A 84 -31.94 3.92 -15.74
N PHE A 85 -30.95 3.74 -16.61
CA PHE A 85 -29.80 2.88 -16.36
C PHE A 85 -28.54 3.76 -16.32
N VAL A 86 -27.71 3.65 -15.28
CA VAL A 86 -26.49 4.46 -15.15
C VAL A 86 -25.27 3.65 -15.60
N GLY A 87 -24.54 4.16 -16.60
CA GLY A 87 -23.34 3.56 -17.17
C GLY A 87 -22.26 3.34 -16.11
N THR A 88 -22.08 2.10 -15.67
CA THR A 88 -21.21 1.68 -14.57
C THR A 88 -20.53 0.35 -14.90
N MET A 89 -19.94 0.24 -16.10
CA MET A 89 -19.54 -1.02 -16.74
C MET A 89 -18.69 -1.98 -15.87
N ARG A 90 -17.90 -1.47 -14.93
CA ARG A 90 -17.14 -2.26 -13.95
C ARG A 90 -18.00 -3.18 -13.08
N ARG A 91 -19.27 -2.84 -12.81
CA ARG A 91 -20.25 -3.67 -12.08
C ARG A 91 -20.77 -4.85 -12.90
N PHE A 92 -20.64 -4.81 -14.23
CA PHE A 92 -21.16 -5.84 -15.16
C PHE A 92 -20.07 -6.80 -15.68
N ALA A 93 -18.81 -6.58 -15.30
CA ALA A 93 -17.74 -7.51 -15.61
C ALA A 93 -18.01 -8.86 -14.91
N THR A 94 -18.00 -9.98 -15.64
CA THR A 94 -18.31 -11.30 -15.06
C THR A 94 -17.35 -11.69 -13.94
N ALA A 95 -16.07 -11.32 -14.05
CA ALA A 95 -15.09 -11.50 -12.98
C ALA A 95 -15.34 -10.65 -11.72
N PHE A 96 -16.13 -9.57 -11.83
CA PHE A 96 -16.58 -8.77 -10.69
C PHE A 96 -17.85 -9.35 -10.05
N LEU A 97 -18.81 -9.82 -10.85
CA LEU A 97 -20.02 -10.48 -10.33
C LEU A 97 -19.67 -11.73 -9.50
N ASP A 98 -18.75 -12.56 -10.00
CA ASP A 98 -18.19 -13.70 -9.25
C ASP A 98 -17.49 -13.28 -7.94
N ALA A 99 -16.90 -12.09 -7.91
CA ALA A 99 -16.27 -11.54 -6.71
C ALA A 99 -17.30 -11.04 -5.68
N VAL A 100 -18.43 -10.47 -6.11
CA VAL A 100 -19.53 -10.08 -5.22
C VAL A 100 -20.12 -11.31 -4.53
N GLU A 101 -20.35 -12.40 -5.25
CA GLU A 101 -20.81 -13.67 -4.66
C GLU A 101 -19.78 -14.24 -3.67
N LEU A 102 -18.50 -14.29 -4.04
CA LEU A 102 -17.43 -14.80 -3.18
C LEU A 102 -17.16 -13.94 -1.93
N VAL A 103 -17.38 -12.63 -2.00
CA VAL A 103 -17.23 -11.70 -0.85
C VAL A 103 -18.47 -11.73 0.04
N GLY A 104 -19.67 -11.83 -0.53
CA GLY A 104 -20.90 -12.03 0.25
C GLY A 104 -20.94 -13.36 1.03
N GLY A 105 -20.12 -14.34 0.63
CA GLY A 105 -19.88 -15.59 1.35
C GLY A 105 -18.72 -15.57 2.36
N MET A 106 -18.05 -14.43 2.60
CA MET A 106 -17.02 -14.31 3.63
C MET A 106 -17.64 -14.11 5.03
N GLU A 107 -17.07 -14.75 6.05
CA GLU A 107 -17.50 -14.55 7.45
C GLU A 107 -17.29 -13.10 7.92
N LYS A 108 -16.14 -12.50 7.57
CA LYS A 108 -15.82 -11.11 7.88
C LYS A 108 -14.79 -10.53 6.90
N VAL A 109 -15.06 -9.32 6.41
CA VAL A 109 -14.07 -8.48 5.74
C VAL A 109 -13.20 -7.78 6.80
N LEU A 110 -11.88 -7.86 6.63
CA LEU A 110 -10.88 -7.26 7.54
C LEU A 110 -10.23 -6.01 6.93
N TYR A 111 -10.17 -5.93 5.60
CA TYR A 111 -9.61 -4.79 4.86
C TYR A 111 -10.09 -4.83 3.40
N ALA A 112 -10.19 -3.66 2.77
CA ALA A 112 -10.32 -3.57 1.31
C ALA A 112 -9.50 -2.42 0.71
N ARG A 113 -9.10 -2.61 -0.55
CA ARG A 113 -8.46 -1.60 -1.39
C ARG A 113 -9.24 -1.43 -2.69
N VAL A 114 -9.40 -0.18 -3.10
CA VAL A 114 -10.01 0.21 -4.38
C VAL A 114 -9.07 1.17 -5.09
N ARG A 115 -8.84 0.94 -6.38
CA ARG A 115 -7.79 1.62 -7.14
C ARG A 115 -8.26 1.88 -8.57
N ASP A 116 -8.05 3.09 -9.06
CA ASP A 116 -8.31 3.47 -10.46
C ASP A 116 -7.29 4.50 -10.95
N ILE A 117 -6.11 4.00 -11.36
CA ILE A 117 -4.99 4.88 -11.71
C ILE A 117 -4.49 4.54 -13.10
N VAL A 118 -4.71 5.49 -14.01
CA VAL A 118 -4.77 5.23 -15.45
C VAL A 118 -3.84 6.14 -16.23
N GLY A 119 -3.32 5.61 -17.34
CA GLY A 119 -2.50 6.34 -18.29
C GLY A 119 -3.25 7.35 -19.17
N PRO A 120 -2.53 8.05 -20.06
CA PRO A 120 -3.13 8.88 -21.09
C PRO A 120 -3.97 8.04 -22.06
N ASN A 121 -5.28 8.27 -22.10
CA ASN A 121 -6.23 7.49 -22.91
C ASN A 121 -5.82 7.40 -24.39
N GLU A 122 -5.26 8.47 -24.94
CA GLU A 122 -4.79 8.58 -26.33
C GLU A 122 -3.83 7.44 -26.72
N ILE A 123 -2.90 7.06 -25.85
CA ILE A 123 -1.92 5.99 -26.11
C ILE A 123 -2.62 4.64 -26.33
N PHE A 124 -3.71 4.37 -25.60
CA PHE A 124 -4.51 3.16 -25.79
C PHE A 124 -5.48 3.26 -26.97
N VAL A 125 -6.06 4.45 -27.20
CA VAL A 125 -7.01 4.71 -28.30
C VAL A 125 -6.32 4.57 -29.66
N ASP A 126 -5.15 5.18 -29.88
CA ASP A 126 -4.45 5.12 -31.17
C ASP A 126 -4.05 3.69 -31.55
N GLN A 127 -3.76 2.85 -30.55
CA GLN A 127 -3.45 1.42 -30.73
C GLN A 127 -4.69 0.52 -30.81
N SER A 128 -5.88 1.02 -30.44
CA SER A 128 -7.12 0.22 -30.40
C SER A 128 -7.72 -0.11 -31.78
N GLY A 129 -7.29 0.59 -32.84
CA GLY A 129 -7.97 0.59 -34.14
C GLY A 129 -9.36 1.24 -34.12
N THR A 130 -9.76 1.89 -33.03
CA THR A 130 -10.97 2.74 -32.97
C THR A 130 -10.59 4.21 -33.04
N PHE A 131 -11.14 4.91 -34.03
CA PHE A 131 -10.80 6.30 -34.33
C PHE A 131 -11.98 7.21 -33.93
N PRO A 132 -12.02 7.77 -32.71
CA PRO A 132 -13.10 8.63 -32.28
C PRO A 132 -13.14 9.91 -33.13
N LYS A 133 -14.31 10.21 -33.70
CA LYS A 133 -14.55 11.49 -34.38
C LYS A 133 -15.16 12.48 -33.41
N ARG A 134 -14.55 13.68 -33.33
CA ARG A 134 -15.14 14.85 -32.67
C ARG A 134 -16.02 15.61 -33.64
N PHE A 135 -17.24 15.89 -33.22
CA PHE A 135 -18.20 16.73 -33.94
C PHE A 135 -18.28 18.11 -33.29
N SER A 136 -18.46 19.15 -34.11
CA SER A 136 -18.45 20.57 -33.70
C SER A 136 -19.52 21.39 -34.43
N ASP A 137 -20.62 20.72 -34.76
CA ASP A 137 -21.82 21.19 -35.46
C ASP A 137 -22.88 21.82 -34.52
N PHE A 138 -22.50 22.10 -33.26
CA PHE A 138 -23.32 22.82 -32.30
C PHE A 138 -23.30 24.34 -32.56
N THR A 139 -24.39 25.03 -32.20
CA THR A 139 -24.48 26.49 -32.35
C THR A 139 -23.83 27.24 -31.18
N GLU A 140 -23.58 28.54 -31.35
CA GLU A 140 -23.12 29.39 -30.25
C GLU A 140 -24.12 29.38 -29.08
N ALA A 141 -25.43 29.34 -29.37
CA ALA A 141 -26.48 29.30 -28.36
C ALA A 141 -26.43 28.01 -27.51
N ASP A 142 -26.13 26.86 -28.12
CA ASP A 142 -25.91 25.60 -27.40
C ASP A 142 -24.69 25.71 -26.46
N GLY A 143 -23.63 26.38 -26.92
CA GLY A 143 -22.44 26.68 -26.13
C GLY A 143 -22.74 27.58 -24.93
N GLN A 144 -23.54 28.64 -25.13
CA GLN A 144 -23.97 29.57 -24.07
C GLN A 144 -24.89 28.89 -23.05
N ASP A 145 -25.86 28.08 -23.49
CA ASP A 145 -26.75 27.34 -22.59
C ASP A 145 -25.99 26.31 -21.74
N ARG A 146 -25.04 25.56 -22.34
CA ARG A 146 -24.16 24.65 -21.61
C ARG A 146 -23.37 25.35 -20.49
N VAL A 147 -22.81 26.53 -20.78
CA VAL A 147 -22.10 27.35 -19.77
C VAL A 147 -23.04 27.81 -18.65
N ARG A 148 -24.27 28.23 -18.99
CA ARG A 148 -25.29 28.63 -18.01
C ARG A 148 -25.69 27.47 -17.09
N ARG A 149 -25.92 26.28 -17.64
CA ARG A 149 -26.28 25.07 -16.88
C ARG A 149 -25.13 24.58 -16.00
N ASP A 150 -23.91 24.56 -16.54
CA ASP A 150 -22.70 24.25 -15.76
C ASP A 150 -22.62 25.17 -14.52
N ALA A 151 -22.81 26.49 -14.69
CA ALA A 151 -22.71 27.45 -13.59
C ALA A 151 -23.73 27.23 -12.46
N ASP A 152 -25.01 27.01 -12.80
CA ASP A 152 -26.07 26.68 -11.83
C ASP A 152 -25.77 25.37 -11.07
N ILE A 153 -25.33 24.33 -11.78
CA ILE A 153 -24.99 23.03 -11.19
C ILE A 153 -23.79 23.14 -10.24
N PHE A 154 -22.75 23.92 -10.57
CA PHE A 154 -21.61 24.11 -9.67
C PHE A 154 -21.91 24.98 -8.45
N GLU A 155 -22.74 26.00 -8.57
CA GLU A 155 -23.18 26.79 -7.40
C GLU A 155 -24.06 25.94 -6.48
N GLN A 156 -25.00 25.17 -7.04
CA GLN A 156 -25.81 24.22 -6.29
C GLN A 156 -24.94 23.18 -5.55
N ALA A 157 -24.11 22.45 -6.28
CA ALA A 157 -23.31 21.37 -5.71
C ALA A 157 -22.29 21.89 -4.69
N LEU A 158 -21.39 22.78 -5.12
CA LEU A 158 -20.25 23.18 -4.29
C LEU A 158 -20.70 24.06 -3.13
N ARG A 159 -21.53 25.08 -3.38
CA ARG A 159 -21.84 26.10 -2.37
C ARG A 159 -23.07 25.78 -1.52
N HIS A 160 -24.08 25.11 -2.07
CA HIS A 160 -25.34 24.85 -1.35
C HIS A 160 -25.47 23.44 -0.79
N GLU A 161 -24.73 22.45 -1.33
CA GLU A 161 -24.79 21.06 -0.87
C GLU A 161 -23.51 20.57 -0.17
N PHE A 162 -22.33 21.04 -0.58
CA PHE A 162 -21.04 20.55 -0.06
C PHE A 162 -20.24 21.54 0.82
N ASP A 163 -20.65 22.81 0.91
CA ASP A 163 -19.91 23.91 1.58
C ASP A 163 -18.43 24.05 1.13
N VAL A 164 -18.20 23.89 -0.17
CA VAL A 164 -16.91 24.02 -0.84
C VAL A 164 -16.87 25.31 -1.67
N PRO A 165 -15.79 26.12 -1.63
CA PRO A 165 -15.68 27.32 -2.45
C PRO A 165 -15.82 27.01 -3.95
N ASN A 166 -16.80 27.62 -4.63
CA ASN A 166 -17.04 27.43 -6.07
C ASN A 166 -15.92 28.11 -6.90
N ASN A 167 -14.98 27.32 -7.45
CA ASN A 167 -13.85 27.81 -8.24
C ASN A 167 -13.36 26.74 -9.25
N ALA A 168 -12.48 27.12 -10.18
CA ALA A 168 -12.04 26.24 -11.26
C ALA A 168 -11.35 24.92 -10.81
N GLN A 169 -10.79 24.86 -9.60
CA GLN A 169 -10.18 23.65 -9.04
C GLN A 169 -11.25 22.72 -8.42
N SER A 170 -12.17 23.27 -7.61
CA SER A 170 -13.26 22.50 -7.00
C SER A 170 -14.29 22.01 -8.03
N GLN A 171 -14.64 22.84 -9.01
CA GLN A 171 -15.47 22.44 -10.16
C GLN A 171 -14.83 21.26 -10.93
N ARG A 172 -13.52 21.32 -11.19
CA ARG A 172 -12.79 20.25 -11.88
C ARG A 172 -12.72 18.98 -11.04
N MET A 173 -12.48 19.10 -9.73
CA MET A 173 -12.46 17.98 -8.80
C MET A 173 -13.83 17.28 -8.76
N LEU A 174 -14.93 18.03 -8.67
CA LEU A 174 -16.28 17.47 -8.69
C LEU A 174 -16.58 16.70 -9.99
N ARG A 175 -16.18 17.22 -11.16
CA ARG A 175 -16.30 16.47 -12.43
C ARG A 175 -15.51 15.16 -12.41
N ILE A 176 -14.30 15.15 -11.83
CA ILE A 176 -13.47 13.94 -11.73
C ILE A 176 -14.10 12.91 -10.78
N LEU A 177 -14.48 13.33 -9.56
CA LEU A 177 -15.08 12.47 -8.54
C LEU A 177 -16.37 11.80 -9.02
N GLY A 178 -17.24 12.55 -9.70
CA GLY A 178 -18.47 11.99 -10.27
C GLY A 178 -18.24 11.05 -11.47
N SER A 179 -17.08 11.13 -12.13
CA SER A 179 -16.78 10.36 -13.34
C SER A 179 -15.99 9.07 -13.12
N THR A 180 -15.78 8.62 -11.88
CA THR A 180 -15.20 7.30 -11.58
C THR A 180 -16.25 6.19 -11.69
N HIS A 181 -15.83 4.94 -11.95
CA HIS A 181 -16.75 3.79 -12.01
C HIS A 181 -16.67 2.93 -10.74
N ASP A 182 -15.53 2.95 -10.09
CA ASP A 182 -15.09 2.10 -8.97
C ASP A 182 -15.74 2.50 -7.64
N LEU A 183 -16.14 3.76 -7.42
CA LEU A 183 -17.01 4.09 -6.28
C LEU A 183 -18.36 3.33 -6.36
N SER A 184 -18.88 3.10 -7.57
CA SER A 184 -20.10 2.31 -7.76
C SER A 184 -19.87 0.80 -7.55
N ALA A 185 -18.72 0.28 -7.97
CA ALA A 185 -18.35 -1.12 -7.79
C ALA A 185 -17.97 -1.43 -6.32
N MET A 186 -17.24 -0.53 -5.64
CA MET A 186 -16.95 -0.59 -4.20
C MET A 186 -18.25 -0.71 -3.39
N ARG A 187 -19.22 0.15 -3.66
CA ARG A 187 -20.53 0.10 -3.00
C ARG A 187 -21.26 -1.23 -3.24
N GLU A 188 -21.11 -1.84 -4.42
CA GLU A 188 -21.76 -3.12 -4.73
C GLU A 188 -21.15 -4.29 -3.95
N ILE A 189 -19.81 -4.33 -3.83
CA ILE A 189 -19.07 -5.49 -3.28
C ILE A 189 -18.86 -5.44 -1.76
N ILE A 190 -18.82 -4.25 -1.16
CA ILE A 190 -18.63 -4.07 0.30
C ILE A 190 -19.60 -3.07 0.95
N GLY A 191 -20.60 -2.56 0.22
CA GLY A 191 -21.62 -1.65 0.77
C GLY A 191 -21.15 -0.19 0.91
N MET A 192 -22.01 0.63 1.53
CA MET A 192 -21.70 2.05 1.81
C MET A 192 -20.80 2.20 3.04
N PRO A 193 -19.79 3.08 3.02
CA PRO A 193 -18.98 3.41 4.19
C PRO A 193 -19.81 4.20 5.22
N LYS A 194 -19.44 4.10 6.50
CA LYS A 194 -19.99 4.93 7.58
C LYS A 194 -19.52 6.38 7.51
N ALA A 195 -18.24 6.58 7.18
CA ALA A 195 -17.62 7.90 7.13
C ALA A 195 -16.40 7.94 6.20
N VAL A 196 -16.03 9.16 5.78
CA VAL A 196 -14.69 9.48 5.29
C VAL A 196 -13.83 9.80 6.52
N ALA A 197 -12.88 8.93 6.86
CA ALA A 197 -11.93 9.15 7.95
C ALA A 197 -10.83 10.15 7.56
N GLY A 198 -10.54 10.28 6.27
CA GLY A 198 -9.66 11.31 5.73
C GLY A 198 -9.61 11.31 4.21
N ALA A 199 -9.30 12.45 3.61
CA ALA A 199 -9.08 12.59 2.17
C ALA A 199 -7.88 13.47 1.88
N CYS A 200 -7.13 13.14 0.83
CA CYS A 200 -5.99 13.90 0.32
C CYS A 200 -6.18 14.14 -1.17
N LEU A 201 -6.34 15.40 -1.57
CA LEU A 201 -6.69 15.80 -2.94
C LEU A 201 -5.50 16.46 -3.65
N THR A 202 -4.66 15.65 -4.31
CA THR A 202 -3.56 16.15 -5.15
C THR A 202 -4.04 16.34 -6.58
N PHE A 203 -4.01 17.58 -7.10
CA PHE A 203 -4.40 17.85 -8.49
C PHE A 203 -3.43 18.84 -9.19
N PRO A 204 -2.97 18.54 -10.42
CA PRO A 204 -3.12 17.28 -11.14
C PRO A 204 -2.31 16.15 -10.48
N GLY A 205 -2.84 14.93 -10.48
CA GLY A 205 -2.18 13.77 -9.87
C GLY A 205 -3.16 12.72 -9.36
N ILE A 206 -2.78 12.08 -8.26
CA ILE A 206 -3.54 11.05 -7.56
C ILE A 206 -4.15 11.64 -6.30
N PHE A 207 -5.43 11.38 -6.08
CA PHE A 207 -6.11 11.62 -4.81
C PHE A 207 -6.37 10.30 -4.08
N SER A 208 -6.51 10.38 -2.76
CA SER A 208 -6.79 9.21 -1.92
C SER A 208 -7.81 9.52 -0.85
N VAL A 209 -8.64 8.54 -0.53
CA VAL A 209 -9.66 8.60 0.50
C VAL A 209 -9.54 7.38 1.39
N LEU A 210 -9.56 7.60 2.70
CA LEU A 210 -9.67 6.56 3.71
C LEU A 210 -11.12 6.52 4.18
N PHE A 211 -11.82 5.44 3.86
CA PHE A 211 -13.19 5.20 4.31
C PHE A 211 -13.19 4.32 5.56
N SER A 212 -14.09 4.62 6.49
CA SER A 212 -14.39 3.81 7.67
C SER A 212 -15.70 3.06 7.45
N TYR A 213 -15.68 1.74 7.67
CA TYR A 213 -16.85 0.89 7.82
C TYR A 213 -17.03 0.51 9.31
N GLU A 214 -18.03 -0.32 9.63
CA GLU A 214 -18.31 -0.83 10.98
C GLU A 214 -17.07 -1.46 11.64
N ASP A 215 -16.37 -2.31 10.88
CA ASP A 215 -15.42 -3.30 11.39
C ASP A 215 -14.05 -3.29 10.70
N PHE A 216 -13.90 -2.54 9.61
CA PHE A 216 -12.71 -2.55 8.76
C PHE A 216 -12.44 -1.17 8.09
N PRO A 217 -11.18 -0.83 7.81
CA PRO A 217 -10.81 0.32 6.99
C PRO A 217 -10.82 -0.03 5.50
N VAL A 218 -11.01 0.98 4.65
CA VAL A 218 -10.90 0.84 3.18
C VAL A 218 -10.08 1.98 2.60
N THR A 219 -9.07 1.65 1.79
CA THR A 219 -8.32 2.65 1.03
C THR A 219 -8.86 2.78 -0.40
N TYR A 220 -9.09 4.01 -0.83
CA TYR A 220 -9.48 4.35 -2.20
C TYR A 220 -8.42 5.26 -2.82
N GLU A 221 -7.93 4.92 -4.01
CA GLU A 221 -6.88 5.65 -4.73
C GLU A 221 -7.26 5.85 -6.20
N CYS A 222 -7.41 7.10 -6.66
CA CYS A 222 -7.77 7.39 -8.06
C CYS A 222 -6.95 8.56 -8.62
N GLY A 223 -6.66 8.53 -9.92
CA GLY A 223 -5.90 9.60 -10.58
C GLY A 223 -5.44 9.26 -11.99
N ILE A 224 -4.85 10.26 -12.65
CA ILE A 224 -4.27 10.10 -13.99
C ILE A 224 -2.75 10.30 -13.89
N ILE A 225 -1.99 9.38 -14.49
CA ILE A 225 -0.52 9.41 -14.54
C ILE A 225 -0.05 9.40 -15.99
N ASN A 226 1.14 9.96 -16.27
CA ASN A 226 1.70 9.99 -17.63
C ASN A 226 2.47 8.69 -17.96
N VAL A 227 1.85 7.56 -17.67
CA VAL A 227 2.39 6.20 -17.72
C VAL A 227 1.35 5.33 -18.41
N ALA A 228 1.70 4.59 -19.46
CA ALA A 228 0.73 3.79 -20.24
C ALA A 228 0.33 2.46 -19.55
N GLU A 229 0.03 2.52 -18.26
CA GLU A 229 -0.51 1.44 -17.43
C GLU A 229 -2.00 1.71 -17.13
N PHE A 230 -2.76 0.68 -16.82
CA PHE A 230 -4.16 0.79 -16.40
C PHE A 230 -4.33 0.04 -15.08
N ASP A 231 -3.83 0.62 -13.99
CA ASP A 231 -3.86 0.01 -12.66
C ASP A 231 -5.20 0.28 -11.98
N ALA A 232 -6.21 -0.47 -12.44
CA ALA A 232 -7.57 -0.44 -11.94
C ALA A 232 -7.91 -1.77 -11.26
N HIS A 233 -8.22 -1.75 -9.96
CA HIS A 233 -8.55 -2.97 -9.22
C HIS A 233 -9.39 -2.74 -7.96
N ILE A 234 -10.07 -3.80 -7.52
CA ILE A 234 -10.69 -3.92 -6.20
C ILE A 234 -10.13 -5.19 -5.53
N GLU A 235 -9.70 -5.09 -4.28
CA GLU A 235 -9.08 -6.19 -3.54
C GLU A 235 -9.63 -6.26 -2.11
N ILE A 236 -10.26 -7.39 -1.77
CA ILE A 236 -10.96 -7.61 -0.50
C ILE A 236 -10.27 -8.73 0.27
N TYR A 237 -10.08 -8.55 1.58
CA TYR A 237 -9.39 -9.46 2.48
C TYR A 237 -10.31 -9.94 3.61
N SER A 238 -10.38 -11.25 3.84
CA SER A 238 -10.92 -11.89 5.05
C SER A 238 -9.79 -12.55 5.86
N SER A 239 -10.16 -13.31 6.90
CA SER A 239 -9.25 -14.16 7.69
C SER A 239 -8.62 -15.30 6.90
N ASP A 240 -9.34 -15.86 5.91
CA ASP A 240 -8.99 -17.08 5.18
C ASP A 240 -8.74 -16.85 3.67
N LYS A 241 -9.16 -15.69 3.13
CA LYS A 241 -9.35 -15.48 1.70
C LYS A 241 -8.97 -14.06 1.26
N VAL A 242 -8.44 -13.94 0.04
CA VAL A 242 -8.27 -12.65 -0.66
C VAL A 242 -8.89 -12.76 -2.04
N VAL A 243 -9.79 -11.83 -2.37
CA VAL A 243 -10.46 -11.74 -3.68
C VAL A 243 -10.06 -10.43 -4.34
N ARG A 244 -9.40 -10.51 -5.49
CA ARG A 244 -8.89 -9.36 -6.26
C ARG A 244 -9.47 -9.35 -7.67
N VAL A 245 -10.19 -8.31 -8.04
CA VAL A 245 -10.66 -8.04 -9.41
C VAL A 245 -9.75 -6.99 -10.05
N ASN A 246 -9.06 -7.35 -11.13
CA ASN A 246 -8.30 -6.42 -11.96
C ASN A 246 -9.11 -6.05 -13.21
N TYR A 247 -9.24 -4.76 -13.47
CA TYR A 247 -9.80 -4.20 -14.71
C TYR A 247 -8.65 -3.76 -15.63
N ASP A 248 -8.74 -4.13 -16.89
CA ASP A 248 -7.79 -3.68 -17.93
C ASP A 248 -8.34 -2.44 -18.67
N THR A 249 -7.54 -1.86 -19.56
CA THR A 249 -7.92 -0.64 -20.31
C THR A 249 -9.14 -0.88 -21.22
N PRO A 250 -10.23 -0.10 -21.09
CA PRO A 250 -11.45 -0.29 -21.88
C PRO A 250 -11.30 0.11 -23.35
N TYR A 251 -10.17 0.72 -23.72
CA TYR A 251 -9.90 1.15 -25.09
C TYR A 251 -9.36 -0.01 -25.94
N VAL A 252 -8.64 -0.97 -25.35
CA VAL A 252 -8.10 -2.12 -26.09
C VAL A 252 -9.05 -3.30 -25.98
N LYS A 253 -9.89 -3.46 -27.01
CA LYS A 253 -10.90 -4.53 -27.09
C LYS A 253 -10.26 -5.91 -26.96
N GLY A 254 -10.90 -6.80 -26.21
CA GLY A 254 -10.42 -8.17 -26.03
C GLY A 254 -9.32 -8.31 -24.98
N LEU A 255 -9.20 -7.38 -24.04
CA LEU A 255 -8.49 -7.62 -22.78
C LEU A 255 -9.48 -8.13 -21.71
N PRO A 256 -9.17 -9.22 -20.98
CA PRO A 256 -10.10 -9.85 -20.05
C PRO A 256 -10.04 -9.17 -18.68
N ILE A 257 -11.20 -8.86 -18.09
CA ILE A 257 -11.27 -8.56 -16.65
C ILE A 257 -10.97 -9.85 -15.88
N THR A 258 -10.06 -9.81 -14.91
CA THR A 258 -9.55 -11.03 -14.24
C THR A 258 -9.79 -10.98 -12.75
N MET A 259 -10.26 -12.08 -12.17
CA MET A 259 -10.34 -12.25 -10.72
C MET A 259 -9.28 -13.23 -10.23
N THR A 260 -8.42 -12.80 -9.32
CA THR A 260 -7.53 -13.69 -8.55
C THR A 260 -8.17 -13.97 -7.20
N VAL A 261 -8.28 -15.25 -6.84
CA VAL A 261 -8.75 -15.69 -5.52
C VAL A 261 -7.62 -16.49 -4.86
N LYS A 262 -7.22 -16.07 -3.65
CA LYS A 262 -6.29 -16.80 -2.78
C LYS A 262 -7.06 -17.34 -1.58
N GLU A 263 -6.90 -18.61 -1.25
CA GLU A 263 -7.61 -19.27 -0.15
C GLU A 263 -6.65 -20.12 0.69
N ASN A 264 -6.77 -20.03 2.01
CA ASN A 264 -6.06 -20.89 2.96
C ASN A 264 -6.51 -22.36 2.79
N ILE A 265 -5.57 -23.29 2.71
CA ILE A 265 -5.86 -24.74 2.56
C ILE A 265 -5.38 -25.57 3.78
N GLY A 266 -5.04 -24.89 4.88
CA GLY A 266 -4.45 -25.51 6.07
C GLY A 266 -2.95 -25.79 5.92
N ALA A 267 -2.37 -26.38 6.96
CA ALA A 267 -0.94 -26.77 7.04
C ALA A 267 0.09 -25.64 6.70
N GLY A 268 -0.32 -24.37 6.75
CA GLY A 268 0.50 -23.22 6.38
C GLY A 268 0.59 -22.92 4.88
N GLY A 269 -0.20 -23.62 4.05
CA GLY A 269 -0.29 -23.40 2.61
C GLY A 269 -1.52 -22.57 2.20
N PHE A 270 -1.50 -22.04 0.97
CA PHE A 270 -2.64 -21.42 0.31
C PHE A 270 -2.73 -21.90 -1.14
N GLN A 271 -3.94 -21.92 -1.70
CA GLN A 271 -4.17 -22.07 -3.13
C GLN A 271 -4.41 -20.69 -3.78
N GLU A 272 -4.00 -20.53 -5.03
CA GLU A 272 -4.37 -19.38 -5.87
C GLU A 272 -5.06 -19.88 -7.14
N ARG A 273 -6.19 -19.26 -7.51
CA ARG A 273 -6.80 -19.40 -8.84
C ARG A 273 -6.93 -18.03 -9.50
N VAL A 274 -6.62 -17.94 -10.79
CA VAL A 274 -6.82 -16.73 -11.59
C VAL A 274 -7.93 -16.97 -12.62
N VAL A 275 -9.15 -16.61 -12.26
CA VAL A 275 -10.34 -16.69 -13.09
C VAL A 275 -10.29 -15.62 -14.16
N ARG A 276 -10.23 -16.05 -15.43
CA ARG A 276 -10.39 -15.18 -16.60
C ARG A 276 -11.63 -15.66 -17.35
N LYS A 277 -12.79 -15.22 -16.86
CA LYS A 277 -14.10 -15.75 -17.25
C LYS A 277 -14.42 -15.43 -18.71
N THR A 278 -14.20 -14.19 -19.16
CA THR A 278 -14.45 -13.79 -20.55
C THR A 278 -13.45 -12.75 -21.07
N TYR A 279 -13.38 -12.63 -22.40
CA TYR A 279 -12.72 -11.55 -23.15
C TYR A 279 -13.75 -10.57 -23.73
N THR A 280 -15.03 -10.80 -23.45
CA THR A 280 -16.12 -9.87 -23.76
C THR A 280 -15.91 -8.61 -22.92
N ASP A 281 -15.76 -7.48 -23.60
CA ASP A 281 -15.50 -6.18 -22.99
C ASP A 281 -16.62 -5.78 -22.00
N PRO A 282 -16.33 -5.09 -20.88
CA PRO A 282 -17.36 -4.71 -19.89
C PRO A 282 -18.46 -3.77 -20.38
N TYR A 283 -18.22 -2.92 -21.39
CA TYR A 283 -19.32 -2.19 -22.04
C TYR A 283 -20.16 -3.13 -22.88
N ILE A 284 -19.57 -4.11 -23.56
CA ILE A 284 -20.36 -5.19 -24.17
C ILE A 284 -21.10 -5.95 -23.08
N LEU A 285 -20.52 -6.29 -21.93
CA LEU A 285 -21.25 -6.93 -20.83
C LEU A 285 -22.29 -6.01 -20.16
N GLN A 286 -22.18 -4.68 -20.27
CA GLN A 286 -23.17 -3.73 -19.79
C GLN A 286 -24.33 -3.55 -20.79
N PHE A 287 -24.04 -3.43 -22.08
CA PHE A 287 -25.05 -3.38 -23.14
C PHE A 287 -25.72 -4.74 -23.34
N MET A 288 -24.95 -5.82 -23.18
CA MET A 288 -25.49 -7.14 -22.97
C MET A 288 -26.27 -7.13 -21.67
N ASN A 289 -25.82 -6.74 -20.48
CA ASN A 289 -26.72 -6.79 -19.31
C ASN A 289 -28.00 -5.92 -19.46
N LEU A 290 -27.95 -4.79 -20.16
CA LEU A 290 -29.15 -4.03 -20.58
C LEU A 290 -30.08 -4.82 -21.54
N TYR A 291 -29.51 -5.77 -22.29
CA TYR A 291 -30.13 -6.73 -23.20
C TYR A 291 -30.26 -8.17 -22.60
N GLU A 292 -29.70 -8.48 -21.42
CA GLU A 292 -29.67 -9.80 -20.74
C GLU A 292 -30.55 -9.80 -19.48
N LEU A 293 -30.75 -8.61 -18.89
CA LEU A 293 -32.06 -8.17 -18.36
C LEU A 293 -33.18 -8.31 -19.41
N SER A 294 -32.85 -8.70 -20.66
CA SER A 294 -33.73 -9.32 -21.65
C SER A 294 -33.13 -10.53 -22.42
N LEU A 295 -32.31 -11.45 -21.81
CA LEU A 295 -31.73 -12.79 -22.26
C LEU A 295 -30.16 -13.01 -22.09
N ASP A 296 -29.69 -14.06 -21.36
CA ASP A 296 -28.29 -14.31 -20.79
C ASP A 296 -27.16 -15.14 -21.56
N PHE A 297 -25.86 -14.87 -21.22
CA PHE A 297 -24.64 -15.77 -20.98
C PHE A 297 -23.52 -16.15 -22.05
N VAL A 298 -22.20 -16.28 -21.64
CA VAL A 298 -21.00 -17.10 -22.17
C VAL A 298 -19.57 -16.41 -22.37
N LEU A 299 -18.46 -17.16 -22.70
CA LEU A 299 -17.02 -17.05 -22.23
C LEU A 299 -15.83 -17.25 -23.29
N GLY A 300 -14.50 -17.19 -22.91
CA GLY A 300 -13.30 -17.46 -23.82
C GLY A 300 -11.82 -17.39 -23.23
N VAL A 301 -10.71 -17.75 -23.97
CA VAL A 301 -9.21 -17.80 -23.61
C VAL A 301 -8.23 -17.96 -24.85
N ARG A 302 -6.86 -18.14 -24.83
CA ARG A 302 -5.58 -17.38 -24.46
C ARG A 302 -4.33 -18.06 -25.18
N GLY A 303 -2.97 -17.83 -25.15
CA GLY A 303 -1.83 -17.09 -24.48
C GLY A 303 -0.44 -17.56 -25.12
N LEU A 304 0.85 -17.45 -24.67
CA LEU A 304 1.78 -16.68 -23.74
C LEU A 304 3.22 -17.40 -23.73
N LEU A 305 4.50 -17.00 -23.41
CA LEU A 305 5.45 -15.84 -23.17
C LEU A 305 6.95 -16.32 -23.53
N ALA A 306 8.20 -15.91 -23.13
CA ALA A 306 8.97 -15.09 -22.11
C ALA A 306 10.28 -14.44 -22.76
N TYR A 307 11.57 -14.22 -22.29
CA TYR A 307 12.56 -14.48 -21.16
C TYR A 307 13.93 -13.69 -21.50
N MET A 308 15.12 -13.47 -20.85
CA MET A 308 15.99 -13.60 -19.60
C MET A 308 17.41 -12.90 -19.85
N ALA A 309 18.51 -12.62 -19.07
CA ALA A 309 19.11 -12.51 -17.67
C ALA A 309 20.57 -11.81 -17.80
N LYS A 310 21.66 -11.67 -16.95
CA LYS A 310 22.21 -12.02 -15.58
C LYS A 310 23.61 -11.28 -15.26
N ARG A 311 24.21 -11.34 -14.01
CA ARG A 311 25.64 -10.99 -13.52
C ARG A 311 25.99 -9.49 -13.13
N ASP A 312 27.08 -9.00 -12.44
CA ASP A 312 28.36 -9.46 -11.73
C ASP A 312 28.97 -8.46 -10.63
N LYS A 313 30.22 -8.61 -10.05
CA LYS A 313 30.73 -7.90 -8.79
C LYS A 313 32.29 -7.94 -8.40
N MET A 314 32.81 -7.19 -7.35
CA MET A 314 34.13 -7.40 -6.60
C MET A 314 34.31 -6.60 -5.20
N THR A 315 35.33 -6.87 -4.32
CA THR A 315 35.45 -6.41 -2.85
C THR A 315 36.89 -6.36 -2.15
N SER A 316 37.00 -6.00 -0.82
CA SER A 316 38.25 -5.96 0.07
C SER A 316 38.05 -6.30 1.61
N GLU A 317 39.00 -5.97 2.53
CA GLU A 317 39.25 -6.55 3.92
C GLU A 317 38.61 -5.86 5.20
N LYS A 318 38.83 -6.35 6.46
CA LYS A 318 37.83 -6.37 7.59
C LYS A 318 38.29 -6.09 9.08
N PRO A 319 37.58 -5.28 9.93
CA PRO A 319 37.73 -5.13 11.42
C PRO A 319 37.12 -6.23 12.35
N THR A 320 37.03 -6.02 13.70
CA THR A 320 36.56 -6.99 14.74
C THR A 320 35.82 -6.32 15.93
N LEU A 321 34.86 -7.01 16.60
CA LEU A 321 34.08 -6.49 17.76
C LEU A 321 33.57 -7.61 18.74
N ARG A 322 33.48 -7.33 20.06
CA ARG A 322 33.01 -8.28 21.11
C ARG A 322 31.67 -7.88 21.76
N TRP A 323 30.73 -8.83 21.82
CA TRP A 323 29.32 -8.62 22.17
C TRP A 323 28.92 -9.22 23.53
N GLY A 324 28.15 -8.45 24.31
CA GLY A 324 27.36 -8.91 25.45
C GLY A 324 25.88 -8.95 25.08
N ILE A 325 25.20 -10.08 25.31
CA ILE A 325 23.81 -10.30 24.87
C ILE A 325 22.85 -10.19 26.05
N ILE A 326 21.86 -9.31 25.96
CA ILE A 326 20.81 -9.15 26.97
C ILE A 326 19.51 -9.81 26.52
N ALA A 327 19.04 -10.70 27.38
CA ALA A 327 17.92 -11.62 27.18
C ALA A 327 18.15 -12.69 26.10
N THR A 328 17.70 -13.91 26.41
CA THR A 328 17.83 -15.11 25.60
C THR A 328 16.53 -15.39 24.84
N GLY A 329 16.01 -14.38 24.15
CA GLY A 329 14.76 -14.42 23.38
C GLY A 329 14.94 -14.96 21.96
N LEU A 330 13.83 -15.06 21.22
CA LEU A 330 13.83 -15.51 19.82
C LEU A 330 14.71 -14.63 18.92
N ILE A 331 14.60 -13.30 19.06
CA ILE A 331 15.36 -12.35 18.25
C ILE A 331 16.86 -12.42 18.57
N SER A 332 17.23 -12.50 19.85
CA SER A 332 18.60 -12.77 20.28
C SER A 332 19.14 -14.09 19.73
N SER A 333 18.31 -15.14 19.61
CA SER A 333 18.75 -16.42 19.04
C SER A 333 19.09 -16.29 17.55
N TRP A 334 18.30 -15.55 16.78
CA TRP A 334 18.58 -15.28 15.37
C TRP A 334 19.82 -14.40 15.20
N PHE A 335 19.92 -13.30 15.94
CA PHE A 335 21.10 -12.41 15.93
C PHE A 335 22.39 -13.17 16.26
N CYS A 336 22.41 -13.92 17.38
CA CYS A 336 23.56 -14.73 17.78
C CYS A 336 23.94 -15.79 16.75
N THR A 337 22.96 -16.53 16.21
CA THR A 337 23.23 -17.56 15.19
C THR A 337 23.77 -16.95 13.89
N ASP A 338 23.25 -15.79 13.45
CA ASP A 338 23.73 -15.08 12.25
C ASP A 338 25.15 -14.53 12.40
N LEU A 339 25.51 -14.02 13.58
CA LEU A 339 26.83 -13.41 13.85
C LEU A 339 27.98 -14.43 13.87
N VAL A 340 27.70 -15.70 14.16
CA VAL A 340 28.70 -16.79 14.18
C VAL A 340 28.77 -17.60 12.88
N LEU A 341 28.07 -17.18 11.83
CA LEU A 341 28.19 -17.80 10.51
C LEU A 341 29.53 -17.45 9.85
N GLU A 342 30.22 -18.46 9.34
CA GLU A 342 31.37 -18.26 8.46
C GLU A 342 30.91 -17.63 7.14
N ARG A 343 31.38 -16.40 6.87
CA ARG A 343 30.98 -15.62 5.69
C ARG A 343 32.19 -15.03 4.96
N LEU A 344 32.35 -15.42 3.70
CA LEU A 344 33.31 -14.80 2.79
C LEU A 344 33.09 -13.28 2.69
N ASP A 345 31.83 -12.85 2.65
CA ASP A 345 31.45 -11.44 2.48
C ASP A 345 31.47 -10.58 3.75
N SER A 346 31.78 -11.13 4.94
CA SER A 346 31.75 -10.34 6.18
C SER A 346 32.61 -9.09 6.09
N GLN A 347 32.20 -8.05 6.79
CA GLN A 347 32.97 -6.81 6.88
C GLN A 347 33.53 -6.56 8.27
N ALA A 348 33.20 -7.41 9.25
CA ALA A 348 33.92 -7.56 10.51
C ALA A 348 33.95 -9.03 10.98
N ASN A 349 34.69 -9.27 12.06
CA ASN A 349 34.66 -10.50 12.87
C ASN A 349 33.89 -10.23 14.17
N HIS A 350 32.97 -11.12 14.55
CA HIS A 350 32.12 -10.94 15.74
C HIS A 350 32.35 -12.05 16.77
N ILE A 351 32.56 -11.67 18.03
CA ILE A 351 32.75 -12.60 19.14
C ILE A 351 31.62 -12.38 20.15
N ILE A 352 30.87 -13.42 20.48
CA ILE A 352 29.92 -13.38 21.60
C ILE A 352 30.71 -13.65 22.88
N GLN A 353 30.90 -12.60 23.69
CA GLN A 353 31.75 -12.62 24.88
C GLN A 353 30.96 -12.99 26.14
N ALA A 354 29.73 -12.50 26.27
CA ALA A 354 28.91 -12.68 27.47
C ALA A 354 27.41 -12.76 27.16
N ILE A 355 26.65 -13.46 28.01
CA ILE A 355 25.19 -13.60 27.90
C ILE A 355 24.55 -13.40 29.27
N GLY A 356 23.59 -12.46 29.35
CA GLY A 356 22.73 -12.25 30.51
C GLY A 356 21.34 -12.81 30.26
N SER A 357 20.86 -13.68 31.15
CA SER A 357 19.49 -14.21 31.14
C SER A 357 18.87 -14.08 32.54
N SER A 358 17.58 -14.43 32.68
CA SER A 358 16.89 -14.42 33.99
C SER A 358 17.36 -15.55 34.94
N SER A 359 18.23 -16.44 34.47
CA SER A 359 18.98 -17.41 35.26
C SER A 359 20.18 -17.90 34.46
N ALA A 360 21.27 -18.25 35.16
CA ALA A 360 22.47 -18.79 34.51
C ALA A 360 22.18 -20.12 33.77
N GLU A 361 21.20 -20.89 34.21
CA GLU A 361 20.72 -22.09 33.51
C GLU A 361 20.17 -21.76 32.12
N LYS A 362 19.22 -20.81 32.02
CA LYS A 362 18.64 -20.36 30.74
C LYS A 362 19.69 -19.79 29.79
N GLY A 363 20.64 -19.01 30.32
CA GLY A 363 21.78 -18.49 29.55
C GLY A 363 22.68 -19.61 29.03
N SER A 364 22.99 -20.60 29.86
CA SER A 364 23.83 -21.75 29.50
C SER A 364 23.17 -22.61 28.43
N ASP A 365 21.86 -22.82 28.54
CA ASP A 365 21.10 -23.59 27.58
C ASP A 365 20.90 -22.87 26.24
N PHE A 366 20.74 -21.55 26.25
CA PHE A 366 20.77 -20.74 25.04
C PHE A 366 22.14 -20.84 24.34
N ALA A 367 23.24 -20.72 25.08
CA ALA A 367 24.60 -20.82 24.53
C ALA A 367 24.83 -22.18 23.83
N LYS A 368 24.51 -23.30 24.51
CA LYS A 368 24.62 -24.66 23.94
C LYS A 368 23.86 -24.83 22.62
N ARG A 369 22.69 -24.20 22.47
CA ARG A 369 21.80 -24.37 21.32
C ARG A 369 22.18 -23.48 20.13
N HIS A 370 22.66 -22.26 20.38
CA HIS A 370 22.81 -21.23 19.36
C HIS A 370 24.26 -20.84 19.05
N LEU A 371 25.22 -21.25 19.89
CA LEU A 371 26.64 -20.90 19.79
C LEU A 371 27.56 -22.13 19.96
N PRO A 372 27.37 -23.22 19.18
CA PRO A 372 28.17 -24.46 19.34
C PRO A 372 29.68 -24.25 19.14
N ASN A 373 30.08 -23.18 18.46
CA ASN A 373 31.47 -22.86 18.13
C ASN A 373 32.06 -21.73 19.01
N GLN A 374 31.35 -21.23 20.03
CA GLN A 374 31.83 -20.17 20.93
C GLN A 374 31.46 -20.47 22.40
N ALA A 375 32.31 -20.04 23.33
CA ALA A 375 32.13 -20.27 24.77
C ALA A 375 32.00 -18.94 25.54
N PRO A 376 30.86 -18.22 25.43
CA PRO A 376 30.63 -16.97 26.14
C PRO A 376 30.50 -17.19 27.66
N THR A 377 30.86 -16.19 28.45
CA THR A 377 30.57 -16.16 29.89
C THR A 377 29.07 -15.99 30.11
N VAL A 378 28.45 -16.84 30.93
CA VAL A 378 27.02 -16.78 31.21
C VAL A 378 26.77 -16.22 32.60
N TYR A 379 25.94 -15.17 32.67
CA TYR A 379 25.59 -14.48 33.90
C TYR A 379 24.11 -14.66 34.27
N GLY A 380 23.83 -14.65 35.57
CA GLY A 380 22.48 -14.77 36.13
C GLY A 380 21.69 -13.46 36.15
N SER A 381 22.34 -12.34 35.85
CA SER A 381 21.73 -11.01 35.74
C SER A 381 22.32 -10.21 34.56
N TYR A 382 21.60 -9.18 34.13
CA TYR A 382 22.07 -8.26 33.07
C TYR A 382 23.20 -7.34 33.58
N LYS A 383 23.18 -6.99 34.88
CA LYS A 383 24.16 -6.08 35.50
C LYS A 383 25.60 -6.60 35.41
N GLU A 384 25.78 -7.92 35.53
CA GLU A 384 27.11 -8.54 35.40
C GLU A 384 27.66 -8.40 33.96
N VAL A 385 26.80 -8.51 32.94
CA VAL A 385 27.18 -8.28 31.52
C VAL A 385 27.61 -6.82 31.30
N TYR A 386 26.91 -5.87 31.91
CA TYR A 386 27.27 -4.44 31.82
C TYR A 386 28.61 -4.15 32.52
N ALA A 387 28.94 -4.89 33.59
CA ALA A 387 30.18 -4.73 34.34
C ALA A 387 31.40 -5.46 33.72
N ASP A 388 31.19 -6.45 32.85
CA ASP A 388 32.27 -7.26 32.27
C ASP A 388 33.23 -6.41 31.41
N PRO A 389 34.52 -6.25 31.76
CA PRO A 389 35.48 -5.45 30.99
C PRO A 389 35.87 -6.07 29.64
N ALA A 390 35.51 -7.33 29.37
CA ALA A 390 35.75 -7.97 28.07
C ALA A 390 34.67 -7.65 27.02
N VAL A 391 33.52 -7.09 27.42
CA VAL A 391 32.44 -6.70 26.51
C VAL A 391 32.66 -5.30 25.94
N ASP A 392 32.65 -5.14 24.61
CA ASP A 392 32.75 -3.83 23.95
C ASP A 392 31.36 -3.19 23.76
N ILE A 393 30.40 -4.00 23.30
CA ILE A 393 29.03 -3.58 22.94
C ILE A 393 27.98 -4.50 23.56
N ILE A 394 26.84 -3.93 23.93
CA ILE A 394 25.64 -4.63 24.37
C ILE A 394 24.64 -4.73 23.22
N TYR A 395 24.12 -5.93 22.95
CA TYR A 395 22.90 -6.14 22.16
C TYR A 395 21.70 -6.37 23.09
N ILE A 396 20.60 -5.65 22.86
CA ILE A 396 19.38 -5.70 23.70
C ILE A 396 18.24 -6.31 22.90
N GLY A 397 17.83 -7.53 23.25
CA GLY A 397 16.74 -8.29 22.61
C GLY A 397 15.55 -8.58 23.55
N THR A 398 15.21 -7.64 24.43
CA THR A 398 14.07 -7.72 25.36
C THR A 398 12.73 -7.32 24.71
N PRO A 399 11.58 -7.43 25.39
CA PRO A 399 10.36 -6.71 25.01
C PRO A 399 10.56 -5.19 25.02
N HIS A 400 9.82 -4.46 24.16
CA HIS A 400 9.99 -3.04 23.89
C HIS A 400 10.04 -2.17 25.16
N ALA A 401 9.15 -2.45 26.12
CA ALA A 401 9.05 -1.70 27.38
C ALA A 401 10.31 -1.72 28.28
N PHE A 402 11.28 -2.60 28.00
CA PHE A 402 12.55 -2.65 28.74
C PHE A 402 13.74 -2.04 27.98
N HIS A 403 13.55 -1.63 26.72
CA HIS A 403 14.63 -1.11 25.86
C HIS A 403 15.32 0.10 26.50
N LYS A 404 14.53 1.08 26.95
CA LYS A 404 15.02 2.30 27.62
C LYS A 404 15.96 2.00 28.78
N GLN A 405 15.52 1.22 29.77
CA GLN A 405 16.30 0.98 30.97
C GLN A 405 17.56 0.15 30.67
N ASN A 406 17.46 -0.88 29.85
CA ASN A 406 18.62 -1.69 29.45
C ASN A 406 19.66 -0.86 28.67
N CYS A 407 19.24 0.12 27.86
CA CYS A 407 20.14 1.06 27.22
C CYS A 407 20.83 1.97 28.26
N LEU A 408 20.06 2.58 29.17
CA LEU A 408 20.59 3.48 30.20
C LEU A 408 21.60 2.77 31.11
N ASP A 409 21.32 1.54 31.54
CA ASP A 409 22.22 0.73 32.37
C ASP A 409 23.53 0.41 31.62
N ALA A 410 23.45 0.00 30.35
CA ALA A 410 24.63 -0.26 29.52
C ALA A 410 25.48 1.00 29.29
N ILE A 411 24.85 2.13 28.98
CA ILE A 411 25.49 3.44 28.82
C ILE A 411 26.13 3.89 30.14
N GLN A 412 25.49 3.67 31.29
CA GLN A 412 26.06 4.01 32.61
C GLN A 412 27.40 3.31 32.84
N HIS A 413 27.54 2.05 32.41
CA HIS A 413 28.78 1.28 32.48
C HIS A 413 29.77 1.57 31.34
N GLY A 414 29.43 2.49 30.43
CA GLY A 414 30.31 2.93 29.33
C GLY A 414 30.35 1.97 28.14
N LYS A 415 29.37 1.06 28.02
CA LYS A 415 29.26 0.16 26.87
C LYS A 415 28.65 0.87 25.68
N HIS A 416 29.03 0.41 24.48
CA HIS A 416 28.27 0.72 23.27
C HIS A 416 26.96 -0.09 23.25
N VAL A 417 25.97 0.33 22.47
CA VAL A 417 24.64 -0.34 22.44
C VAL A 417 24.11 -0.51 21.01
N LEU A 418 23.62 -1.71 20.71
CA LEU A 418 22.69 -1.99 19.63
C LEU A 418 21.36 -2.45 20.28
N CYS A 419 20.31 -1.65 20.16
CA CYS A 419 19.01 -1.97 20.75
C CYS A 419 18.01 -2.39 19.67
N GLU A 420 17.25 -3.46 19.93
CA GLU A 420 16.18 -3.89 19.04
C GLU A 420 15.14 -2.81 18.75
N LYS A 421 14.46 -2.96 17.61
CA LYS A 421 13.34 -2.07 17.25
C LYS A 421 12.09 -2.40 18.12
N ALA A 422 11.09 -1.54 18.22
CA ALA A 422 11.26 -0.09 18.13
C ALA A 422 12.18 0.35 19.28
N PHE A 423 13.08 1.30 19.01
CA PHE A 423 14.15 1.67 19.97
C PHE A 423 13.66 2.04 21.37
N ALA A 424 12.44 2.59 21.49
CA ALA A 424 11.73 2.80 22.74
C ALA A 424 10.21 2.79 22.47
N LEU A 425 9.36 2.98 23.50
CA LEU A 425 7.90 2.99 23.32
C LEU A 425 7.39 4.28 22.64
N ASN A 426 8.13 5.38 22.76
CA ASN A 426 7.84 6.68 22.16
C ASN A 426 9.13 7.51 21.95
N ALA A 427 9.02 8.64 21.24
CA ALA A 427 10.14 9.51 20.91
C ALA A 427 10.76 10.23 22.12
N ALA A 428 10.01 10.43 23.21
CA ALA A 428 10.52 11.05 24.43
C ALA A 428 11.51 10.13 25.15
N GLU A 429 11.18 8.85 25.29
CA GLU A 429 12.08 7.84 25.83
C GLU A 429 13.37 7.70 25.02
N ALA A 430 13.28 7.71 23.69
CA ALA A 430 14.45 7.67 22.82
C ALA A 430 15.37 8.88 23.01
N ARG A 431 14.82 10.09 23.18
CA ARG A 431 15.61 11.31 23.47
C ARG A 431 16.37 11.18 24.80
N GLU A 432 15.74 10.64 25.85
CA GLU A 432 16.40 10.42 27.15
C GLU A 432 17.62 9.47 27.00
N VAL A 433 17.46 8.35 26.29
CA VAL A 433 18.55 7.38 26.04
C VAL A 433 19.69 7.99 25.22
N LEU A 434 19.35 8.69 24.14
CA LEU A 434 20.35 9.21 23.18
C LEU A 434 21.11 10.42 23.73
N GLU A 435 20.50 11.23 24.59
CA GLU A 435 21.21 12.28 25.33
C GLU A 435 22.16 11.68 26.40
N ALA A 436 21.77 10.60 27.08
CA ALA A 436 22.68 9.88 27.99
C ALA A 436 23.87 9.28 27.23
N ALA A 437 23.64 8.69 26.05
CA ALA A 437 24.70 8.17 25.17
C ALA A 437 25.70 9.25 24.75
N LYS A 438 25.17 10.42 24.35
CA LYS A 438 25.93 11.62 23.99
C LYS A 438 26.79 12.14 25.14
N GLN A 439 26.24 12.22 26.36
CA GLN A 439 26.97 12.67 27.56
C GLN A 439 28.06 11.69 27.99
N LYS A 440 27.87 10.39 27.75
CA LYS A 440 28.87 9.34 28.02
C LYS A 440 29.94 9.24 26.92
N GLY A 441 29.62 9.65 25.69
CA GLY A 441 30.50 9.52 24.53
C GLY A 441 30.54 8.12 23.91
N VAL A 442 29.46 7.33 24.05
CA VAL A 442 29.39 5.94 23.56
C VAL A 442 28.61 5.82 22.25
N PHE A 443 28.94 4.82 21.43
CA PHE A 443 28.13 4.45 20.27
C PHE A 443 26.78 3.85 20.68
N VAL A 444 25.69 4.34 20.08
CA VAL A 444 24.35 3.75 20.21
C VAL A 444 23.63 3.72 18.86
N MET A 445 22.92 2.63 18.55
CA MET A 445 22.12 2.48 17.33
C MET A 445 20.84 1.67 17.57
N GLU A 446 19.78 1.99 16.83
CA GLU A 446 18.59 1.14 16.66
C GLU A 446 18.84 0.05 15.62
N ALA A 447 18.50 -1.20 15.94
CA ALA A 447 18.65 -2.38 15.10
C ALA A 447 17.58 -2.45 13.99
N MET A 448 17.48 -1.38 13.18
CA MET A 448 16.61 -1.34 12.01
C MET A 448 17.28 -2.08 10.82
N TRP A 449 17.63 -3.34 11.05
CA TRP A 449 18.45 -4.23 10.21
C TRP A 449 18.11 -4.21 8.72
N THR A 450 16.83 -4.05 8.38
CA THR A 450 16.35 -3.89 6.99
C THR A 450 17.11 -2.79 6.23
N ARG A 451 17.45 -1.66 6.88
CA ARG A 451 18.25 -0.54 6.30
C ARG A 451 19.67 -0.94 5.89
N PHE A 452 20.21 -2.01 6.48
CA PHE A 452 21.56 -2.48 6.24
C PHE A 452 21.63 -3.50 5.10
N SER A 453 20.48 -4.00 4.65
CA SER A 453 20.39 -4.89 3.49
C SER A 453 21.00 -4.28 2.22
N PRO A 454 21.86 -5.02 1.49
CA PRO A 454 22.33 -4.62 0.16
C PRO A 454 21.19 -4.36 -0.85
N LEU A 455 20.00 -4.93 -0.60
CA LEU A 455 18.82 -4.72 -1.42
C LEU A 455 18.30 -3.28 -1.30
N VAL A 456 18.23 -2.72 -0.08
CA VAL A 456 17.84 -1.32 0.15
C VAL A 456 18.82 -0.36 -0.53
N ARG A 457 20.13 -0.60 -0.39
CA ARG A 457 21.15 0.22 -1.07
C ARG A 457 21.01 0.16 -2.61
N SER A 458 20.70 -1.02 -3.15
CA SER A 458 20.49 -1.21 -4.59
C SER A 458 19.22 -0.52 -5.08
N LEU A 459 18.14 -0.59 -4.30
CA LEU A 459 16.89 0.13 -4.55
C LEU A 459 17.12 1.65 -4.54
N GLN A 460 17.74 2.19 -3.49
CA GLN A 460 17.98 3.64 -3.39
C GLN A 460 18.91 4.17 -4.49
N LYS A 461 19.86 3.35 -4.98
CA LYS A 461 20.61 3.66 -6.20
C LYS A 461 19.69 3.77 -7.42
N VAL A 462 18.83 2.77 -7.65
CA VAL A 462 17.86 2.74 -8.76
C VAL A 462 16.89 3.94 -8.71
N LEU A 463 16.39 4.31 -7.52
CA LEU A 463 15.44 5.39 -7.33
C LEU A 463 16.09 6.79 -7.44
N TYR A 464 17.22 7.02 -6.76
CA TYR A 464 17.76 8.38 -6.57
C TYR A 464 19.01 8.72 -7.40
N LYS A 465 19.87 7.73 -7.68
CA LYS A 465 21.11 7.95 -8.45
C LYS A 465 20.94 7.66 -9.93
N ASP A 466 20.27 6.56 -10.26
CA ASP A 466 20.03 6.13 -11.64
C ASP A 466 18.69 6.67 -12.17
N GLN A 467 17.77 7.04 -11.27
CA GLN A 467 16.42 7.54 -11.55
C GLN A 467 15.67 6.70 -12.60
N THR A 468 15.80 5.37 -12.51
CA THR A 468 15.30 4.43 -13.53
C THR A 468 13.79 4.48 -13.70
N ILE A 469 13.06 4.87 -12.64
CA ILE A 469 11.61 5.14 -12.67
C ILE A 469 11.25 6.63 -12.62
N GLY A 470 12.20 7.53 -12.89
CA GLY A 470 12.00 8.98 -12.84
C GLY A 470 11.87 9.53 -11.41
N LYS A 471 11.10 10.62 -11.23
CA LYS A 471 10.79 11.13 -9.89
C LYS A 471 9.84 10.15 -9.21
N VAL A 472 10.16 9.69 -7.99
CA VAL A 472 9.21 8.93 -7.16
C VAL A 472 8.06 9.82 -6.73
N HIS A 473 6.83 9.33 -6.92
CA HIS A 473 5.58 10.00 -6.54
C HIS A 473 4.85 9.29 -5.41
N ARG A 474 4.76 7.96 -5.43
CA ARG A 474 4.02 7.20 -4.41
C ARG A 474 4.75 5.94 -3.96
N VAL A 475 4.53 5.56 -2.71
CA VAL A 475 4.86 4.22 -2.18
C VAL A 475 3.65 3.66 -1.43
N PHE A 476 3.33 2.39 -1.67
CA PHE A 476 2.48 1.57 -0.81
C PHE A 476 3.32 0.44 -0.21
N CYS A 477 3.22 0.21 1.09
CA CYS A 477 3.86 -0.92 1.77
C CYS A 477 2.96 -1.50 2.86
N ASP A 478 2.88 -2.84 2.93
CA ASP A 478 2.17 -3.56 3.98
C ASP A 478 3.14 -4.33 4.88
N PHE A 479 2.79 -4.53 6.17
CA PHE A 479 3.33 -5.65 6.95
C PHE A 479 2.33 -6.18 7.98
N ALA A 480 1.79 -7.34 7.66
CA ALA A 480 0.83 -8.12 8.41
C ALA A 480 1.34 -9.55 8.61
N MET A 481 1.08 -10.08 9.80
CA MET A 481 1.34 -11.47 10.15
C MET A 481 0.11 -12.02 10.85
N ASP A 482 -0.33 -13.24 10.51
CA ASP A 482 -1.27 -13.96 11.35
C ASP A 482 -0.55 -14.40 12.63
N GLN A 483 -0.84 -13.67 13.71
CA GLN A 483 -0.31 -13.90 15.05
C GLN A 483 -1.38 -14.49 15.99
N ASN A 484 -2.62 -14.65 15.51
CA ASN A 484 -3.79 -15.14 16.24
C ASN A 484 -3.90 -14.62 17.69
N ILE A 485 -3.86 -13.29 17.85
CA ILE A 485 -3.84 -12.59 19.16
C ILE A 485 -5.00 -13.01 20.09
N ALA A 486 -6.15 -13.39 19.52
CA ALA A 486 -7.31 -13.83 20.28
C ALA A 486 -7.01 -15.01 21.21
N VAL A 487 -6.28 -16.03 20.74
CA VAL A 487 -5.97 -17.25 21.53
C VAL A 487 -4.79 -17.08 22.49
N LEU A 488 -4.09 -15.95 22.46
CA LEU A 488 -2.95 -15.70 23.34
C LEU A 488 -3.40 -15.26 24.74
N GLY A 489 -2.73 -15.78 25.77
CA GLY A 489 -2.91 -15.35 27.16
C GLY A 489 -2.41 -13.92 27.41
N PRO A 490 -2.89 -13.25 28.48
CA PRO A 490 -2.63 -11.83 28.73
C PRO A 490 -1.15 -11.50 28.92
N GLU A 491 -0.34 -12.42 29.44
CA GLU A 491 1.11 -12.24 29.63
C GLU A 491 1.94 -12.34 28.35
N SER A 492 1.33 -12.58 27.18
CA SER A 492 2.04 -12.66 25.91
C SER A 492 2.64 -11.31 25.51
N ARG A 493 3.91 -11.31 25.05
CA ARG A 493 4.56 -10.11 24.45
C ARG A 493 3.85 -9.53 23.22
N LEU A 494 2.89 -10.27 22.65
CA LEU A 494 2.07 -9.88 21.51
C LEU A 494 0.68 -9.37 21.93
N LYS A 495 0.34 -9.41 23.22
CA LYS A 495 -0.98 -9.05 23.74
C LYS A 495 -0.92 -8.05 24.92
N ASN A 496 0.11 -8.11 25.75
CA ASN A 496 0.23 -7.27 26.95
C ASN A 496 0.61 -5.81 26.58
N PRO A 497 -0.25 -4.80 26.83
CA PRO A 497 0.09 -3.40 26.57
C PRO A 497 1.32 -2.93 27.36
N ALA A 498 1.52 -3.44 28.58
CA ALA A 498 2.64 -3.07 29.44
C ALA A 498 4.00 -3.61 28.94
N LEU A 499 4.01 -4.49 27.92
CA LEU A 499 5.24 -4.92 27.23
C LEU A 499 5.50 -4.15 25.92
N GLY A 500 4.61 -3.21 25.55
CA GLY A 500 4.66 -2.50 24.27
C GLY A 500 4.12 -3.32 23.09
N ALA A 501 3.12 -4.17 23.33
CA ALA A 501 2.47 -4.98 22.30
C ALA A 501 1.55 -4.15 21.38
N GLY A 502 1.48 -4.51 20.10
CA GLY A 502 0.65 -3.85 19.09
C GLY A 502 1.25 -4.02 17.69
N SER A 503 0.39 -3.98 16.66
CA SER A 503 0.83 -4.15 15.25
C SER A 503 1.82 -3.06 14.86
N LEU A 504 1.63 -1.82 15.33
CA LEU A 504 2.40 -0.67 14.90
C LEU A 504 3.88 -0.75 15.27
N LEU A 505 4.21 -1.06 16.54
CA LEU A 505 5.61 -1.16 16.97
C LEU A 505 6.27 -2.50 16.62
N ASP A 506 5.53 -3.62 16.55
CA ASP A 506 6.16 -4.89 16.18
C ASP A 506 6.36 -5.04 14.66
N ILE A 507 5.41 -4.59 13.83
CA ILE A 507 5.43 -4.81 12.37
C ILE A 507 5.22 -3.54 11.53
N GLY A 508 4.33 -2.61 11.90
CA GLY A 508 4.07 -1.36 11.16
C GLY A 508 5.29 -0.45 11.00
N ILE A 509 6.23 -0.48 11.95
CA ILE A 509 7.51 0.23 11.85
C ILE A 509 8.33 -0.17 10.60
N TYR A 510 8.20 -1.39 10.09
CA TYR A 510 8.89 -1.80 8.87
C TYR A 510 8.19 -1.29 7.59
N SER A 511 6.86 -1.31 7.51
CA SER A 511 6.14 -0.77 6.35
C SER A 511 6.27 0.75 6.27
N LEU A 512 6.31 1.44 7.41
CA LEU A 512 6.75 2.84 7.53
C LEU A 512 8.20 3.00 7.06
N THR A 513 9.14 2.17 7.53
CA THR A 513 10.57 2.26 7.16
C THR A 513 10.78 2.09 5.65
N TRP A 514 10.14 1.12 4.99
CA TRP A 514 10.19 0.98 3.53
C TRP A 514 9.61 2.18 2.79
N THR A 515 8.51 2.74 3.32
CA THR A 515 7.87 3.94 2.77
C THR A 515 8.83 5.14 2.81
N LEU A 516 9.49 5.40 3.94
CA LEU A 516 10.48 6.47 4.09
C LEU A 516 11.73 6.22 3.22
N LEU A 517 12.30 5.01 3.25
CA LEU A 517 13.47 4.64 2.43
C LEU A 517 13.24 4.78 0.92
N SER A 518 11.98 4.70 0.48
CA SER A 518 11.60 4.73 -0.93
C SER A 518 11.12 6.12 -1.39
N LEU A 519 10.59 6.97 -0.48
CA LEU A 519 10.20 8.35 -0.77
C LEU A 519 11.30 9.38 -0.55
N GLU A 520 12.37 9.03 0.15
CA GLU A 520 13.44 9.95 0.54
C GLU A 520 14.81 9.46 0.05
N PRO A 521 15.73 10.39 -0.35
CA PRO A 521 17.08 10.02 -0.75
C PRO A 521 17.87 9.36 0.40
N PRO A 522 18.86 8.50 0.10
CA PRO A 522 19.59 7.73 1.10
C PRO A 522 20.24 8.59 2.20
N LEU A 523 20.32 8.03 3.41
CA LEU A 523 21.11 8.58 4.51
C LEU A 523 22.51 7.98 4.50
N ASP A 524 23.52 8.84 4.46
CA ASP A 524 24.92 8.49 4.62
C ASP A 524 25.74 9.72 5.10
N SER A 525 27.06 9.56 5.22
CA SER A 525 27.96 10.63 5.70
C SER A 525 28.11 11.82 4.75
N THR A 526 27.59 11.74 3.53
CA THR A 526 27.55 12.84 2.55
C THR A 526 26.18 13.53 2.50
N ASN A 527 25.14 12.89 3.05
CA ASN A 527 23.78 13.41 3.18
C ASN A 527 23.24 13.20 4.63
N PRO A 528 23.84 13.86 5.64
CA PRO A 528 23.49 13.68 7.05
C PRO A 528 22.13 14.32 7.38
N THR A 529 21.46 13.81 8.43
CA THR A 529 20.24 14.40 8.99
C THR A 529 20.56 15.60 9.88
N ASP A 530 20.90 16.73 9.28
CA ASP A 530 21.10 18.03 9.92
C ASP A 530 19.81 18.73 10.38
N GLY A 531 18.65 18.08 10.23
CA GLY A 531 17.32 18.61 10.51
C GLY A 531 16.51 18.99 9.26
N THR A 532 17.11 18.97 8.06
CA THR A 532 16.44 19.36 6.80
C THR A 532 15.49 18.31 6.21
N ARG A 533 15.43 17.08 6.75
CA ARG A 533 14.46 16.06 6.30
C ARG A 533 13.03 16.49 6.65
N GLN A 534 12.24 16.75 5.62
CA GLN A 534 10.82 17.13 5.72
C GLN A 534 10.04 16.15 6.61
N GLN A 535 9.30 16.68 7.57
CA GLN A 535 8.32 15.91 8.34
C GLN A 535 7.07 15.72 7.47
N PRO A 536 6.67 14.49 7.12
CA PRO A 536 5.43 14.28 6.38
C PRO A 536 4.22 14.61 7.26
N LYS A 537 3.16 15.16 6.66
CA LYS A 537 1.85 15.17 7.31
C LYS A 537 1.32 13.74 7.37
N VAL A 538 0.88 13.30 8.54
CA VAL A 538 0.36 11.95 8.78
C VAL A 538 -1.16 12.00 8.95
N ILE A 539 -1.86 11.05 8.33
CA ILE A 539 -3.27 10.73 8.58
C ILE A 539 -3.33 9.23 8.85
N ALA A 540 -3.90 8.80 9.96
CA ALA A 540 -3.91 7.39 10.35
C ALA A 540 -5.19 6.95 11.06
N THR A 541 -5.44 5.65 11.04
CA THR A 541 -6.47 4.99 11.84
C THR A 541 -5.94 3.67 12.40
N GLN A 542 -6.48 3.24 13.53
CA GLN A 542 -6.16 1.96 14.15
C GLN A 542 -7.44 1.20 14.51
N VAL A 543 -7.38 -0.13 14.50
CA VAL A 543 -8.39 -1.00 15.12
C VAL A 543 -7.75 -1.58 16.37
N LEU A 544 -8.41 -1.38 17.52
CA LEU A 544 -7.90 -1.80 18.82
C LEU A 544 -8.60 -3.08 19.31
N SER A 545 -7.87 -3.93 20.02
CA SER A 545 -8.40 -5.09 20.75
C SER A 545 -7.58 -5.29 22.03
N ASP A 546 -8.25 -5.58 23.15
CA ASP A 546 -7.63 -5.73 24.48
C ASP A 546 -6.66 -4.59 24.89
N GLY A 547 -6.86 -3.38 24.35
CA GLY A 547 -6.04 -2.19 24.61
C GLY A 547 -4.82 -1.99 23.69
N ILE A 548 -4.54 -2.93 22.78
CA ILE A 548 -3.46 -2.82 21.78
C ILE A 548 -4.02 -2.61 20.37
N ASP A 549 -3.22 -2.10 19.44
CA ASP A 549 -3.62 -2.06 18.04
C ASP A 549 -3.41 -3.42 17.36
N ILE A 550 -4.46 -3.94 16.72
CA ILE A 550 -4.42 -5.16 15.90
C ILE A 550 -4.36 -4.85 14.40
N ALA A 551 -4.75 -3.63 14.02
CA ALA A 551 -4.59 -3.10 12.68
C ALA A 551 -4.18 -1.62 12.76
N THR A 552 -3.28 -1.19 11.88
CA THR A 552 -2.96 0.23 11.68
C THR A 552 -2.85 0.55 10.20
N THR A 553 -3.39 1.70 9.78
CA THR A 553 -3.22 2.26 8.43
C THR A 553 -2.72 3.69 8.55
N MET A 554 -1.63 4.01 7.83
CA MET A 554 -0.93 5.29 7.87
C MET A 554 -0.82 5.85 6.44
N VAL A 555 -1.21 7.10 6.24
CA VAL A 555 -0.98 7.86 5.00
C VAL A 555 -0.04 9.02 5.30
N LEU A 556 1.09 9.06 4.59
CA LEU A 556 2.12 10.09 4.68
C LEU A 556 1.98 11.01 3.46
N HIS A 557 2.03 12.32 3.67
CA HIS A 557 1.97 13.31 2.60
C HIS A 557 3.10 14.35 2.75
N TYR A 558 3.79 14.61 1.64
CA TYR A 558 4.85 15.62 1.52
C TYR A 558 4.37 16.75 0.60
N GLU A 559 4.78 17.99 0.89
CA GLU A 559 4.30 19.20 0.21
C GLU A 559 4.64 19.24 -1.30
N ASP A 560 5.65 18.48 -1.75
CA ASP A 560 6.02 18.35 -3.17
C ASP A 560 5.21 17.27 -3.93
N GLY A 561 4.10 16.82 -3.34
CA GLY A 561 3.17 15.85 -3.90
C GLY A 561 3.58 14.38 -3.77
N ARG A 562 4.64 14.07 -3.01
CA ARG A 562 5.00 12.67 -2.66
C ARG A 562 4.03 12.10 -1.63
N GLN A 563 3.66 10.83 -1.79
CA GLN A 563 2.70 10.13 -0.92
C GLN A 563 3.21 8.77 -0.48
N GLY A 564 3.03 8.43 0.79
CA GLY A 564 3.24 7.10 1.35
C GLY A 564 1.95 6.51 1.89
N ILE A 565 1.76 5.20 1.76
CA ILE A 565 0.70 4.45 2.43
C ILE A 565 1.37 3.23 3.08
N ALA A 566 1.34 3.16 4.41
CA ALA A 566 1.91 2.07 5.20
C ALA A 566 0.83 1.39 6.04
N THR A 567 0.70 0.06 5.95
CA THR A 567 -0.29 -0.73 6.70
C THR A 567 0.37 -1.78 7.60
N SER A 568 -0.36 -2.19 8.64
CA SER A 568 -0.04 -3.37 9.45
C SER A 568 -1.27 -4.06 10.04
N HIS A 569 -1.20 -5.38 10.24
CA HIS A 569 -2.31 -6.19 10.75
C HIS A 569 -1.85 -7.48 11.45
N THR A 570 -2.45 -7.90 12.57
CA THR A 570 -2.03 -9.07 13.37
C THR A 570 -2.80 -10.37 13.09
N SER A 571 -3.71 -10.37 12.10
CA SER A 571 -4.62 -11.50 11.81
C SER A 571 -4.68 -11.90 10.33
N VAL A 572 -3.77 -11.41 9.49
CA VAL A 572 -3.61 -11.83 8.08
C VAL A 572 -2.13 -11.86 7.71
N LYS A 573 -1.73 -12.59 6.67
CA LYS A 573 -0.34 -12.59 6.16
C LYS A 573 -0.21 -11.72 4.91
N THR A 574 0.78 -10.82 4.91
CA THR A 574 1.11 -9.98 3.73
C THR A 574 1.44 -10.79 2.48
N SER A 575 1.08 -10.24 1.32
CA SER A 575 1.50 -10.71 0.00
C SER A 575 3.05 -10.80 -0.11
N PRO A 576 3.62 -11.82 -0.75
CA PRO A 576 5.08 -11.91 -0.96
C PRO A 576 5.66 -10.65 -1.62
N ILE A 577 4.93 -10.03 -2.56
CA ILE A 577 5.17 -8.65 -2.99
C ILE A 577 4.47 -7.73 -1.98
N PHE A 578 5.26 -7.07 -1.12
CA PHE A 578 4.77 -6.32 0.04
C PHE A 578 4.91 -4.80 -0.09
N CYS A 579 5.69 -4.31 -1.06
CA CYS A 579 5.90 -2.88 -1.31
C CYS A 579 5.87 -2.59 -2.81
N ARG A 580 5.15 -1.54 -3.23
CA ARG A 580 5.14 -1.01 -4.60
C ARG A 580 5.45 0.49 -4.59
N ILE A 581 6.44 0.88 -5.37
CA ILE A 581 7.06 2.20 -5.42
C ILE A 581 6.89 2.72 -6.85
N GLU A 582 6.40 3.95 -7.02
CA GLU A 582 5.87 4.41 -8.30
C GLU A 582 6.39 5.81 -8.63
N GLY A 583 6.85 6.00 -9.86
CA GLY A 583 7.48 7.23 -10.31
C GLY A 583 7.19 7.56 -11.77
N SER A 584 7.64 8.74 -12.20
CA SER A 584 7.27 9.34 -13.49
C SER A 584 7.74 8.57 -14.74
N LYS A 585 8.50 7.48 -14.59
CA LYS A 585 8.96 6.59 -15.66
C LYS A 585 8.83 5.09 -15.33
N GLY A 586 7.99 4.71 -14.37
CA GLY A 586 7.70 3.30 -14.08
C GLY A 586 7.50 2.99 -12.60
N ALA A 587 7.61 1.71 -12.24
CA ALA A 587 7.41 1.22 -10.88
C ALA A 587 8.53 0.28 -10.41
N VAL A 588 8.58 0.02 -9.10
CA VAL A 588 9.37 -1.05 -8.47
C VAL A 588 8.49 -1.81 -7.51
N GLU A 589 8.51 -3.14 -7.57
CA GLU A 589 7.85 -4.04 -6.62
C GLU A 589 8.91 -4.77 -5.79
N VAL A 590 8.83 -4.69 -4.46
CA VAL A 590 9.73 -5.39 -3.53
C VAL A 590 9.05 -6.66 -3.01
N GLU A 591 9.77 -7.77 -3.04
CA GLU A 591 9.29 -9.09 -2.60
C GLU A 591 10.16 -9.70 -1.49
N GLY A 592 9.54 -10.52 -0.64
CA GLY A 592 10.18 -11.22 0.48
C GLY A 592 9.28 -12.27 1.13
N TRP A 593 9.79 -12.93 2.16
CA TRP A 593 8.97 -13.81 3.03
C TRP A 593 8.09 -13.00 4.00
N ALA A 594 8.61 -11.84 4.40
CA ALA A 594 7.99 -10.83 5.25
C ALA A 594 8.63 -9.48 4.92
N THR A 595 7.98 -8.38 5.27
CA THR A 595 8.46 -7.01 4.99
C THR A 595 9.79 -6.68 5.69
N SER A 596 10.06 -7.31 6.84
CA SER A 596 11.37 -7.26 7.51
C SER A 596 12.43 -8.16 6.87
N VAL A 597 12.03 -9.17 6.09
CA VAL A 597 12.89 -10.21 5.49
C VAL A 597 12.73 -10.22 3.95
N PRO A 598 13.22 -9.17 3.25
CA PRO A 598 13.14 -9.08 1.80
C PRO A 598 14.07 -10.08 1.09
N SER A 599 13.76 -10.39 -0.17
CA SER A 599 14.59 -11.22 -1.06
C SER A 599 14.94 -10.53 -2.39
N SER A 600 14.01 -9.74 -2.96
CA SER A 600 14.21 -9.11 -4.27
C SER A 600 13.47 -7.78 -4.41
N PHE A 601 13.80 -7.03 -5.45
CA PHE A 601 12.83 -6.11 -6.08
C PHE A 601 12.89 -6.21 -7.60
N THR A 602 11.76 -5.97 -8.26
CA THR A 602 11.64 -5.91 -9.73
C THR A 602 11.33 -4.49 -10.16
N VAL A 603 12.25 -3.88 -10.89
CA VAL A 603 12.05 -2.60 -11.58
C VAL A 603 11.26 -2.87 -12.85
N LYS A 604 10.19 -2.10 -13.07
CA LYS A 604 9.32 -2.10 -14.25
C LYS A 604 9.36 -0.69 -14.86
N PRO A 605 10.35 -0.36 -15.71
CA PRO A 605 10.38 0.93 -16.38
C PRO A 605 9.26 1.04 -17.42
N LEU A 606 8.92 2.25 -17.84
CA LEU A 606 8.04 2.50 -18.99
C LEU A 606 8.64 2.01 -20.30
N GLU A 607 9.96 2.17 -20.45
CA GLU A 607 10.71 1.86 -21.65
C GLU A 607 11.83 0.87 -21.32
N GLY A 608 11.92 -0.21 -22.11
CA GLY A 608 12.86 -1.30 -21.87
C GLY A 608 12.33 -2.40 -20.94
N GLU A 609 13.17 -3.38 -20.67
CA GLU A 609 12.78 -4.60 -19.96
C GLU A 609 12.72 -4.41 -18.43
N ALA A 610 11.80 -5.13 -17.79
CA ALA A 610 11.75 -5.26 -16.34
C ALA A 610 12.98 -6.01 -15.80
N ARG A 611 13.56 -5.53 -14.69
CA ARG A 611 14.82 -6.05 -14.12
C ARG A 611 14.66 -6.39 -12.65
N THR A 612 14.81 -7.67 -12.33
CA THR A 612 14.78 -8.17 -10.95
C THR A 612 16.16 -8.20 -10.32
N PHE A 613 16.33 -7.47 -9.24
CA PHE A 613 17.50 -7.47 -8.38
C PHE A 613 17.21 -8.40 -7.19
N LYS A 614 18.05 -9.41 -6.97
CA LYS A 614 17.96 -10.33 -5.83
C LYS A 614 19.20 -10.22 -4.95
N VAL A 615 19.05 -10.46 -3.65
CA VAL A 615 20.18 -10.61 -2.73
C VAL A 615 20.21 -12.04 -2.21
N GLU A 616 21.16 -12.82 -2.72
CA GLU A 616 21.58 -14.05 -2.06
C GLU A 616 22.24 -13.69 -0.72
N LYS A 617 21.86 -14.42 0.34
CA LYS A 617 22.38 -14.23 1.70
C LYS A 617 22.52 -15.59 2.38
N VAL A 618 23.52 -15.72 3.24
CA VAL A 618 23.59 -16.80 4.24
C VAL A 618 22.80 -16.33 5.46
N GLY A 619 22.08 -17.20 6.17
CA GLY A 619 21.32 -16.79 7.35
C GLY A 619 20.21 -15.76 7.08
N MET A 620 19.90 -14.93 8.07
CA MET A 620 18.79 -13.98 8.03
C MET A 620 19.20 -12.58 7.52
N GLY A 621 20.41 -12.11 7.83
CA GLY A 621 20.97 -10.81 7.46
C GLY A 621 21.33 -9.87 8.62
N PHE A 622 21.20 -10.29 9.88
CA PHE A 622 21.50 -9.44 11.07
C PHE A 622 22.96 -8.99 11.12
N TYR A 623 23.86 -9.82 10.59
CA TYR A 623 25.27 -9.49 10.50
C TYR A 623 25.59 -8.25 9.64
N TRP A 624 24.69 -7.78 8.74
CA TRP A 624 24.94 -6.57 7.93
C TRP A 624 24.90 -5.27 8.75
N GLU A 625 24.11 -5.24 9.83
CA GLU A 625 24.13 -4.12 10.77
C GLU A 625 25.26 -4.28 11.80
N ALA A 626 25.51 -5.49 12.32
CA ALA A 626 26.65 -5.74 13.21
C ALA A 626 28.00 -5.41 12.54
N ASP A 627 28.17 -5.78 11.27
CA ASP A 627 29.32 -5.38 10.44
C ASP A 627 29.45 -3.85 10.34
N ALA A 628 28.34 -3.12 10.18
CA ALA A 628 28.34 -1.67 10.10
C ALA A 628 28.66 -1.00 11.45
N VAL A 629 28.13 -1.53 12.55
CA VAL A 629 28.40 -1.09 13.91
C VAL A 629 29.89 -1.28 14.27
N ALA A 630 30.48 -2.41 13.90
CA ALA A 630 31.92 -2.63 14.04
C ALA A 630 32.77 -1.66 13.20
N GLN A 631 32.33 -1.31 11.97
CA GLN A 631 32.97 -0.28 11.14
C GLN A 631 32.82 1.15 11.68
N ASP A 632 31.81 1.43 12.50
CA ASP A 632 31.61 2.72 13.15
C ASP A 632 32.44 2.86 14.42
N ILE A 633 32.38 1.87 15.31
CA ILE A 633 33.12 1.84 16.58
C ILE A 633 34.63 1.84 16.33
N SER A 634 35.13 0.99 15.42
CA SER A 634 36.57 0.97 15.07
C SER A 634 37.06 2.26 14.38
N ALA A 635 36.14 3.11 13.91
CA ALA A 635 36.43 4.43 13.35
C ALA A 635 36.05 5.59 14.30
N GLY A 636 35.80 5.30 15.58
CA GLY A 636 35.55 6.29 16.63
C GLY A 636 34.23 7.07 16.51
N ARG A 637 33.24 6.55 15.76
CA ARG A 637 31.91 7.18 15.62
C ARG A 637 31.00 6.80 16.79
N THR A 638 30.11 7.71 17.18
CA THR A 638 29.09 7.50 18.23
C THR A 638 27.69 7.20 17.67
N GLN A 639 27.49 7.29 16.36
CA GLN A 639 26.25 6.91 15.69
C GLN A 639 26.52 6.46 14.25
N ASN A 640 25.57 5.72 13.67
CA ASN A 640 25.66 5.23 12.30
C ASN A 640 25.07 6.24 11.30
N ALA A 641 25.69 6.37 10.12
CA ALA A 641 25.24 7.34 9.12
C ALA A 641 23.99 6.90 8.31
N ARG A 642 23.65 5.60 8.30
CA ARG A 642 22.44 5.04 7.65
C ARG A 642 21.25 4.94 8.63
N MET A 643 21.54 4.86 9.92
CA MET A 643 20.58 4.96 11.02
C MET A 643 21.05 5.97 12.10
N PRO A 644 21.01 7.28 11.79
CA PRO A 644 21.41 8.33 12.73
C PRO A 644 20.32 8.56 13.80
N TRP A 645 20.73 9.08 14.95
CA TRP A 645 19.87 9.30 16.12
C TRP A 645 18.62 10.16 15.82
N ALA A 646 18.77 11.18 14.96
CA ALA A 646 17.67 12.04 14.55
C ALA A 646 16.60 11.27 13.75
N GLU A 647 16.96 10.22 13.02
CA GLU A 647 16.01 9.41 12.25
C GLU A 647 15.22 8.44 13.15
N THR A 648 15.86 7.80 14.16
CA THR A 648 15.14 7.04 15.21
C THR A 648 14.10 7.92 15.90
N ILE A 649 14.51 9.13 16.32
CA ILE A 649 13.61 10.11 16.96
C ILE A 649 12.47 10.53 16.01
N ARG A 650 12.77 10.76 14.71
CA ARG A 650 11.76 11.15 13.71
C ARG A 650 10.76 10.04 13.42
N VAL A 651 11.22 8.80 13.28
CA VAL A 651 10.37 7.62 13.07
C VAL A 651 9.47 7.40 14.27
N LEU A 652 10.00 7.44 15.50
CA LEU A 652 9.18 7.34 16.71
C LEU A 652 8.16 8.48 16.80
N GLY A 653 8.51 9.72 16.47
CA GLY A 653 7.55 10.84 16.44
C GLY A 653 6.42 10.67 15.41
N ILE A 654 6.68 9.99 14.29
CA ILE A 654 5.62 9.58 13.35
C ILE A 654 4.72 8.51 13.98
N LEU A 655 5.30 7.51 14.65
CA LEU A 655 4.56 6.45 15.32
C LEU A 655 3.72 6.98 16.49
N ASP A 656 4.22 7.96 17.25
CA ASP A 656 3.49 8.63 18.32
C ASP A 656 2.29 9.41 17.78
N GLU A 657 2.43 10.14 16.67
CA GLU A 657 1.30 10.82 16.01
C GLU A 657 0.25 9.82 15.48
N VAL A 658 0.68 8.67 14.94
CA VAL A 658 -0.22 7.58 14.52
C VAL A 658 -1.00 7.03 15.72
N ARG A 659 -0.34 6.79 16.86
CA ARG A 659 -0.98 6.37 18.12
C ARG A 659 -1.91 7.47 18.66
N ARG A 660 -1.52 8.74 18.55
CA ARG A 660 -2.33 9.89 18.99
C ARG A 660 -3.65 9.94 18.22
N GLN A 661 -3.63 9.75 16.91
CA GLN A 661 -4.83 9.67 16.05
C GLN A 661 -5.64 8.39 16.24
N GLY A 662 -4.98 7.22 16.32
CA GLY A 662 -5.63 5.90 16.38
C GLY A 662 -6.09 5.45 17.77
N GLY A 663 -5.67 6.14 18.83
CA GLY A 663 -6.12 5.89 20.21
C GLY A 663 -5.34 4.84 21.00
N ALA A 664 -4.38 4.11 20.40
CA ALA A 664 -3.55 3.16 21.14
C ALA A 664 -2.70 3.85 22.24
N ARG A 665 -2.67 3.30 23.45
CA ARG A 665 -1.91 3.83 24.60
C ARG A 665 -1.22 2.70 25.37
N PHE A 666 -0.07 3.00 25.96
CA PHE A 666 0.66 2.11 26.85
C PHE A 666 0.62 2.67 28.28
N PRO A 667 0.66 1.83 29.33
CA PRO A 667 0.76 2.29 30.72
C PRO A 667 2.00 3.15 31.04
N GLN A 668 2.99 3.16 30.15
CA GLN A 668 4.21 3.98 30.23
C GLN A 668 4.09 5.36 29.57
N ASP A 669 3.06 5.62 28.77
CA ASP A 669 2.82 6.98 28.26
C ASP A 669 2.42 7.87 29.45
N LYS A 670 3.03 9.06 29.54
CA LYS A 670 2.57 10.11 30.46
C LYS A 670 1.25 10.69 29.91
N ASP A 671 0.49 11.41 30.73
CA ASP A 671 -0.84 11.95 30.37
C ASP A 671 -0.87 12.87 29.12
N HIS A 672 0.29 13.24 28.59
CA HIS A 672 0.48 14.03 27.39
C HIS A 672 1.24 13.22 26.32
N ILE A 673 0.53 12.78 25.28
CA ILE A 673 1.11 12.56 23.94
C ILE A 673 0.80 13.83 23.13
N GLU A 674 1.72 14.79 23.22
CA GLU A 674 1.74 16.07 22.47
C GLU A 674 2.70 16.01 21.27
#